data_AF-A0AAD4ICJ6-F1
#
_entry.id   AF-A0AAD4ICJ6-F1
#
_cell.length_a   1.000
_cell.length_b   1.000
_cell.length_c   1.000
_cell.angle_alpha   90.00
_cell.angle_beta   90.00
_cell.angle_gamma   90.00
#
_symmetry.space_group_name_H-M   'P 1'
#
loop_
_entity.id
_entity.type
_entity.pdbx_description
1 polymer ?
#
loop_
_entity_poly.entity_id
_entity_poly.type
_entity_poly.pdbx_seq_one_letter_code
_entity_poly.pdbx_strand_id
1 'polypeptide(L)'
;MRVSLQNGPDDDYNDDEMGNPVAGAVNTDEEAHLLGREELDFEDNTSPTRTSRRKFLDFLRDPEPPQIQSIHPFFPSIQARPVQWLEAHRLNNPISLFLVLLLWLLVFIWFLTAQLPLHDGDGNSVINLDCTDTLWKRKNECGIDGINCRPFSNHSFAFQCPAKCGGVQVLNPHVVGPLEKVNYRPLVIGSGPYRGDSFICGSAIHTGVVEDHKGGAGRITLLGNHDHFPSTKHHGIESIPFDSYFPLAFSVAFDGSFLTISDPRSALLPISLLFTAALAVFSTSPKIFFPIFTVIFAHVSFFSDPPSASYHNTTVLPDHISMFAKRLLPAMFVAAVVYSTVVKRTLYGLTAQFEKALFWLGGFWIGALSNYTFDWIPISRLTLHDLEQQPGAKLALAVIILVLAVIIVGQVYYFWLEGRLLRYLGLYGLFVVGIIICLIIPGVNLRIHHYILAILLLPGTSLQTRPSLLYQGILLGLFVNGIARWDFDSILQTSAALRDDAKFDSAVPKVLNAVIESGIEGVVATFSYDAYPTGIDGMSVLVNDVERDRVFYNDGPDGVSFKWNRPSDSTAALSALAPRQMRNCPSTPTCPRWNGCISTSTNGAVFQLSCATDYNGPVIDATRAEVFVDCGDTCSRRSGCVAFNMKDGFCYLLGKPVGTARPSFNNVNAGVQLKAPTDSELAPGSSTCTTVIDCPTNDKCKYLTNSKSFIAQCNWDYYGGDIAYKSTDTMTKCVDECAIFPGCVAVTWVDSNCYLKNNNTKTVYNNDVDRPILPKLTSIFLHYHAYVGDEASTIHKLHERYGPYVRVAPNEIDISDADAIPAIYVSKGGFPKAACYANFDIDGHKTIFSTIDTDYRSPRAKVVVPLFSTKSLRENEKAIRGCVDRMVERLNEEANTKKPVNVLNLTRSLAVDAVSTHLFRENYDGVSERGPVLSVSAFVDAFVAVGRFFYLPSTAFTWLEWAVARWMPDPTTNDSMMLVDKFVATLVANTSDKSMTYPGRLLAVGLSDSEVKAQCKDLIFAGTDSTGMNLATIMRNLALYPEKYERLKEEVGSSATLGADAQEVQALPYVNAVVKEGLRISMANPTRLPHVVPMGGWTFKSTYFPAGSVVGCSAYELHFNSNIFPEPCSFRPERWLNPTEAMSKYWFAFGAGSRACIARNLATLELQLATERLGRSGVLDGAKVVQREVEIYEWFNSKVKGERIDLVWK
;
A
#
# COMPACT_ATOMS: atom_id res chain seq x y z
N MET A 1 -16.03 10.34 34.28
CA MET A 1 -15.30 10.72 33.05
C MET A 1 -16.25 10.54 31.90
N ARG A 2 -16.19 11.39 30.87
CA ARG A 2 -17.01 11.27 29.67
C ARG A 2 -16.10 11.02 28.49
N VAL A 3 -16.55 10.19 27.56
CA VAL A 3 -15.81 9.88 26.33
C VAL A 3 -16.16 10.96 25.32
N SER A 4 -15.15 11.58 24.73
CA SER A 4 -15.38 12.63 23.75
C SER A 4 -15.75 12.01 22.41
N LEU A 5 -17.03 12.10 22.03
CA LEU A 5 -17.46 11.81 20.68
C LEU A 5 -17.12 13.02 19.81
N GLN A 6 -16.12 12.92 18.93
CA GLN A 6 -15.97 13.91 17.86
C GLN A 6 -17.08 13.70 16.81
N ASN A 7 -18.08 14.58 16.87
CA ASN A 7 -19.03 14.96 15.83
C ASN A 7 -19.91 13.88 15.15
N GLY A 8 -21.19 13.87 15.54
CA GLY A 8 -22.37 13.39 14.81
C GLY A 8 -23.62 14.04 15.44
N PRO A 9 -24.66 14.40 14.67
CA PRO A 9 -25.47 15.60 14.90
C PRO A 9 -26.41 15.45 16.09
N ASP A 10 -26.33 16.37 17.06
CA ASP A 10 -27.36 16.51 18.08
C ASP A 10 -28.28 17.68 17.76
N ASP A 11 -29.55 17.40 18.05
CA ASP A 11 -30.76 18.17 17.96
C ASP A 11 -30.68 19.66 18.36
N ASP A 12 -31.26 20.45 17.46
CA ASP A 12 -32.06 21.67 17.64
C ASP A 12 -32.23 22.21 19.07
N TYR A 13 -31.65 23.39 19.35
CA TYR A 13 -32.30 24.45 20.14
C TYR A 13 -31.66 25.81 19.84
N ASN A 14 -32.47 26.73 19.32
CA ASN A 14 -32.18 28.15 19.13
C ASN A 14 -32.02 28.88 20.47
N ASP A 15 -31.11 29.83 20.54
CA ASP A 15 -31.47 31.23 20.83
C ASP A 15 -30.34 32.20 20.44
N ASP A 16 -30.77 33.28 19.79
CA ASP A 16 -30.00 34.44 19.34
C ASP A 16 -29.46 35.26 20.53
N GLU A 17 -28.24 35.78 20.43
CA GLU A 17 -27.95 37.22 20.60
C GLU A 17 -26.51 37.59 20.22
N MET A 18 -26.38 38.70 19.49
CA MET A 18 -25.15 39.25 18.92
C MET A 18 -24.20 39.86 19.97
N GLY A 19 -22.89 39.66 19.77
CA GLY A 19 -21.84 40.49 20.37
C GLY A 19 -20.46 40.20 19.77
N ASN A 20 -19.99 41.09 18.88
CA ASN A 20 -18.67 41.12 18.20
C ASN A 20 -17.47 40.51 18.95
N PRO A 21 -16.58 39.77 18.26
CA PRO A 21 -15.19 39.61 18.68
C PRO A 21 -14.24 40.54 17.90
N VAL A 22 -13.44 41.22 18.70
CA VAL A 22 -12.28 42.04 18.36
C VAL A 22 -11.22 41.22 17.61
N ALA A 23 -10.61 41.84 16.61
CA ALA A 23 -9.49 41.32 15.85
C ALA A 23 -8.27 40.99 16.72
N GLY A 24 -7.67 39.80 16.54
CA GLY A 24 -6.36 39.48 17.11
C GLY A 24 -5.99 38.01 17.01
N ALA A 25 -4.81 37.73 16.43
CA ALA A 25 -4.09 36.46 16.34
C ALA A 25 -4.58 35.44 15.28
N VAL A 26 -4.14 35.66 14.04
CA VAL A 26 -4.07 34.61 13.01
C VAL A 26 -2.92 33.67 13.36
N ASN A 27 -3.25 32.40 13.58
CA ASN A 27 -2.33 31.28 13.69
C ASN A 27 -1.58 31.12 12.35
N THR A 28 -0.30 31.46 12.34
CA THR A 28 0.72 31.23 11.30
C THR A 28 1.90 30.66 12.09
N ASP A 29 2.57 29.55 11.79
CA ASP A 29 2.70 28.73 10.59
C ASP A 29 3.09 27.31 11.02
N GLU A 30 2.44 26.30 10.44
CA GLU A 30 2.83 24.88 10.53
C GLU A 30 3.08 24.37 9.10
N GLU A 31 3.94 25.05 8.32
CA GLU A 31 4.33 24.58 6.98
C GLU A 31 5.82 24.85 6.63
N ALA A 32 6.49 23.76 6.22
CA ALA A 32 7.75 23.68 5.48
C ALA A 32 9.07 24.04 6.21
N HIS A 33 9.43 23.27 7.24
CA HIS A 33 10.81 23.12 7.70
C HIS A 33 11.46 21.84 7.15
N LEU A 34 11.83 21.82 5.87
CA LEU A 34 12.70 20.77 5.30
C LEU A 34 14.19 21.10 5.38
N LEU A 35 14.54 22.35 5.73
CA LEU A 35 15.88 22.76 6.11
C LEU A 35 15.74 23.71 7.30
N GLY A 36 16.23 23.29 8.47
CA GLY A 36 16.25 24.09 9.68
C GLY A 36 16.99 25.41 9.46
N ARG A 37 16.56 26.46 10.16
CA ARG A 37 17.38 27.67 10.34
C ARG A 37 18.48 27.29 11.32
N GLU A 38 19.57 26.72 10.84
CA GLU A 38 20.83 26.92 11.52
C GLU A 38 21.19 28.40 11.29
N GLU A 39 21.16 29.18 12.37
CA GLU A 39 22.01 30.37 12.42
C GLU A 39 23.45 29.87 12.23
N LEU A 40 23.94 29.99 10.99
CA LEU A 40 25.36 29.91 10.69
C LEU A 40 26.02 31.15 11.32
N ASP A 41 26.13 31.13 12.65
CA ASP A 41 27.02 31.99 13.39
C ASP A 41 28.45 31.57 13.04
N PHE A 42 28.98 32.18 11.98
CA PHE A 42 30.41 32.16 11.74
C PHE A 42 31.07 32.98 12.86
N GLU A 43 31.53 32.29 13.91
CA GLU A 43 32.43 32.87 14.91
C GLU A 43 33.63 33.50 14.20
N ASP A 44 33.74 34.82 14.33
CA ASP A 44 34.71 35.65 13.64
C ASP A 44 36.09 35.52 14.33
N ASN A 45 36.81 34.44 14.02
CA ASN A 45 38.22 34.31 14.39
C ASN A 45 39.11 35.02 13.35
N THR A 46 39.59 36.19 13.77
CA THR A 46 40.68 37.02 13.24
C THR A 46 41.59 36.41 12.16
N SER A 47 41.55 36.94 10.92
CA SER A 47 42.69 36.97 9.99
C SER A 47 42.41 37.85 8.73
N PRO A 48 43.33 38.76 8.33
CA PRO A 48 43.06 39.79 7.33
C PRO A 48 43.49 39.37 5.90
N THR A 49 42.81 38.42 5.26
CA THR A 49 43.00 38.15 3.81
C THR A 49 41.73 37.64 3.12
N ARG A 50 40.70 38.48 2.86
CA ARG A 50 39.58 38.14 1.93
C ARG A 50 38.62 39.29 1.59
N THR A 51 39.06 40.30 0.85
CA THR A 51 38.20 41.46 0.46
C THR A 51 37.28 41.20 -0.74
N SER A 52 37.51 40.18 -1.58
CA SER A 52 36.63 39.88 -2.74
C SER A 52 35.46 38.93 -2.41
N ARG A 53 35.60 38.00 -1.44
CA ARG A 53 34.50 37.11 -1.03
C ARG A 53 33.37 37.82 -0.27
N ARG A 54 33.68 38.93 0.43
CA ARG A 54 32.68 39.69 1.20
C ARG A 54 31.54 40.23 0.33
N LYS A 55 31.83 40.84 -0.83
CA LYS A 55 30.79 41.44 -1.70
C LYS A 55 29.80 40.45 -2.32
N PHE A 56 30.22 39.22 -2.62
CA PHE A 56 29.33 38.19 -3.19
C PHE A 56 28.41 37.58 -2.11
N LEU A 57 28.96 37.37 -0.90
CA LEU A 57 28.18 36.90 0.24
C LEU A 57 27.22 37.98 0.76
N ASP A 58 27.61 39.26 0.69
CA ASP A 58 26.75 40.39 1.04
C ASP A 58 25.59 40.58 0.03
N PHE A 59 25.78 40.24 -1.26
CA PHE A 59 24.71 40.26 -2.27
C PHE A 59 23.71 39.10 -2.09
N LEU A 60 24.17 37.94 -1.61
CA LEU A 60 23.31 36.80 -1.26
C LEU A 60 22.57 36.98 0.06
N ARG A 61 22.83 38.07 0.79
CA ARG A 61 22.12 38.40 2.03
C ARG A 61 20.71 38.89 1.67
N ASP A 62 19.73 38.34 2.36
CA ASP A 62 18.32 38.63 2.12
C ASP A 62 18.04 40.14 2.33
N PRO A 63 17.17 40.77 1.52
CA PRO A 63 16.74 42.13 1.76
C PRO A 63 15.92 42.20 3.06
N GLU A 64 16.29 43.12 3.96
CA GLU A 64 15.55 43.41 5.19
C GLU A 64 14.73 44.70 5.05
N PRO A 65 13.38 44.67 5.23
CA PRO A 65 12.53 43.51 5.49
C PRO A 65 12.18 42.69 4.22
N PRO A 66 11.88 41.39 4.34
CA PRO A 66 11.52 40.54 3.20
C PRO A 66 10.20 41.00 2.56
N GLN A 67 10.14 40.96 1.23
CA GLN A 67 9.00 41.42 0.43
C GLN A 67 8.20 40.22 -0.10
N ILE A 68 7.15 39.82 0.61
CA ILE A 68 6.24 38.74 0.21
C ILE A 68 5.46 39.16 -1.04
N GLN A 69 5.52 38.34 -2.08
CA GLN A 69 4.81 38.63 -3.33
C GLN A 69 3.32 38.28 -3.19
N SER A 70 2.45 39.12 -3.73
CA SER A 70 1.01 38.84 -3.84
C SER A 70 0.44 39.39 -5.15
N ILE A 71 -0.59 38.74 -5.67
CA ILE A 71 -1.25 39.18 -6.91
C ILE A 71 -2.41 40.10 -6.55
N HIS A 72 -2.30 41.36 -6.93
CA HIS A 72 -3.44 42.27 -6.95
C HIS A 72 -4.29 42.03 -8.21
N PRO A 73 -5.58 41.66 -8.09
CA PRO A 73 -6.40 41.32 -9.25
C PRO A 73 -6.56 42.50 -10.22
N PHE A 74 -6.48 42.23 -11.52
CA PHE A 74 -6.95 43.16 -12.54
C PHE A 74 -8.47 43.28 -12.42
N PHE A 75 -8.95 44.50 -12.20
CA PHE A 75 -10.37 44.81 -11.95
C PHE A 75 -10.95 44.02 -10.77
N PRO A 76 -10.57 44.34 -9.51
CA PRO A 76 -10.98 43.59 -8.32
C PRO A 76 -12.48 43.38 -8.20
N SER A 77 -13.28 44.40 -8.55
CA SER A 77 -14.75 44.33 -8.51
C SER A 77 -15.33 43.30 -9.48
N ILE A 78 -14.66 43.01 -10.61
CA ILE A 78 -15.11 42.00 -11.56
C ILE A 78 -14.68 40.60 -11.09
N GLN A 79 -13.45 40.48 -10.61
CA GLN A 79 -12.85 39.23 -10.12
C GLN A 79 -13.57 38.65 -8.90
N ALA A 80 -14.13 39.50 -8.04
CA ALA A 80 -14.84 39.07 -6.82
C ALA A 80 -16.31 38.67 -7.06
N ARG A 81 -16.94 39.13 -8.16
CA ARG A 81 -18.37 38.90 -8.45
C ARG A 81 -18.78 37.42 -8.45
N PRO A 82 -18.02 36.46 -9.03
CA PRO A 82 -18.42 35.06 -9.03
C PRO A 82 -18.55 34.47 -7.62
N VAL A 83 -17.61 34.81 -6.73
CA VAL A 83 -17.59 34.35 -5.34
C VAL A 83 -18.69 35.03 -4.53
N GLN A 84 -18.86 36.35 -4.68
CA GLN A 84 -19.94 37.11 -4.05
C GLN A 84 -21.33 36.61 -4.47
N TRP A 85 -21.50 36.22 -5.74
CA TRP A 85 -22.74 35.64 -6.24
C TRP A 85 -23.05 34.29 -5.57
N LEU A 86 -22.05 33.41 -5.39
CA LEU A 86 -22.22 32.15 -4.67
C LEU A 86 -22.57 32.35 -3.20
N GLU A 87 -21.91 33.30 -2.53
CA GLU A 87 -22.21 33.67 -1.15
C GLU A 87 -23.63 34.20 -1.00
N ALA A 88 -24.06 35.10 -1.91
CA ALA A 88 -25.40 35.65 -1.93
C ALA A 88 -26.51 34.58 -2.10
N HIS A 89 -26.21 33.49 -2.82
CA HIS A 89 -27.16 32.39 -3.05
C HIS A 89 -26.95 31.18 -2.12
N ARG A 90 -26.04 31.27 -1.13
CA ARG A 90 -25.70 30.18 -0.18
C ARG A 90 -25.25 28.88 -0.85
N LEU A 91 -24.66 28.99 -2.05
CA LEU A 91 -24.17 27.87 -2.85
C LEU A 91 -22.68 27.54 -2.57
N ASN A 92 -22.04 28.23 -1.62
CA ASN A 92 -20.66 27.96 -1.19
C ASN A 92 -20.62 26.91 -0.06
N ASN A 93 -21.26 25.77 -0.27
CA ASN A 93 -21.34 24.67 0.69
C ASN A 93 -20.79 23.37 0.05
N PRO A 94 -20.35 22.37 0.85
CA PRO A 94 -19.78 21.14 0.30
C PRO A 94 -20.75 20.34 -0.56
N ILE A 95 -22.07 20.50 -0.36
CA ILE A 95 -23.11 19.84 -1.15
C ILE A 95 -23.15 20.39 -2.58
N SER A 96 -23.09 21.71 -2.76
CA SER A 96 -23.05 22.34 -4.08
C SER A 96 -21.80 21.93 -4.87
N LEU A 97 -20.64 21.84 -4.21
CA LEU A 97 -19.42 21.31 -4.83
C LEU A 97 -19.59 19.83 -5.22
N PHE A 98 -20.16 19.02 -4.32
CA PHE A 98 -20.45 17.61 -4.61
C PHE A 98 -21.39 17.44 -5.80
N LEU A 99 -22.45 18.26 -5.91
CA LEU A 99 -23.39 18.21 -7.03
C LEU A 99 -22.73 18.58 -8.37
N VAL A 100 -21.83 19.57 -8.39
CA VAL A 100 -21.08 19.92 -9.61
C VAL A 100 -20.13 18.78 -10.03
N LEU A 101 -19.44 18.17 -9.06
CA LEU A 101 -18.56 17.02 -9.33
C LEU A 101 -19.36 15.78 -9.76
N LEU A 102 -20.54 15.56 -9.17
CA LEU A 102 -21.45 14.49 -9.55
C LEU A 102 -21.98 14.71 -10.98
N LEU A 103 -22.36 15.94 -11.33
CA LEU A 103 -22.80 16.27 -12.69
C LEU A 103 -21.68 16.02 -13.70
N TRP A 104 -20.45 16.46 -13.40
CA TRP A 104 -19.29 16.14 -14.25
C TRP A 104 -19.09 14.64 -14.37
N LEU A 105 -19.15 13.90 -13.26
CA LEU A 105 -18.98 12.44 -13.25
C LEU A 105 -20.06 11.74 -14.10
N LEU A 106 -21.32 12.17 -14.01
CA LEU A 106 -22.40 11.62 -14.83
C LEU A 106 -22.19 11.88 -16.32
N VAL A 107 -21.78 13.10 -16.69
CA VAL A 107 -21.45 13.45 -18.08
C VAL A 107 -20.23 12.65 -18.55
N PHE A 108 -19.20 12.53 -17.71
CA PHE A 108 -17.99 11.77 -18.01
C PHE A 108 -18.31 10.28 -18.23
N ILE A 109 -19.10 9.67 -17.34
CA ILE A 109 -19.56 8.28 -17.46
C ILE A 109 -20.40 8.10 -18.73
N TRP A 110 -21.26 9.05 -19.06
CA TRP A 110 -22.04 9.01 -20.30
C TRP A 110 -21.11 8.98 -21.53
N PHE A 111 -20.06 9.81 -21.57
CA PHE A 111 -19.05 9.74 -22.65
C PHE A 111 -18.19 8.47 -22.60
N LEU A 112 -17.95 7.86 -21.44
CA LEU A 112 -17.27 6.55 -21.35
C LEU A 112 -18.06 5.45 -22.04
N THR A 113 -19.39 5.59 -22.19
CA THR A 113 -20.18 4.63 -22.98
C THR A 113 -19.80 4.63 -24.46
N ALA A 114 -19.19 5.71 -24.97
CA ALA A 114 -18.64 5.75 -26.33
C ALA A 114 -17.41 4.84 -26.52
N GLN A 115 -16.85 4.30 -25.43
CA GLN A 115 -15.75 3.32 -25.46
C GLN A 115 -16.24 1.87 -25.29
N LEU A 116 -17.56 1.66 -25.22
CA LEU A 116 -18.14 0.31 -25.24
C LEU A 116 -17.93 -0.35 -26.61
N PRO A 117 -17.87 -1.69 -26.66
CA PRO A 117 -17.71 -2.42 -27.91
C PRO A 117 -18.78 -2.02 -28.94
N LEU A 118 -18.33 -1.59 -30.11
CA LEU A 118 -19.19 -1.36 -31.26
C LEU A 118 -19.36 -2.67 -32.04
N HIS A 119 -20.50 -2.82 -32.71
CA HIS A 119 -20.79 -3.96 -33.57
C HIS A 119 -21.07 -3.49 -35.00
N ASP A 120 -20.60 -4.24 -35.99
CA ASP A 120 -20.89 -4.01 -37.39
C ASP A 120 -22.30 -4.46 -37.79
N GLY A 121 -22.71 -4.21 -39.04
CA GLY A 121 -24.04 -4.60 -39.55
C GLY A 121 -24.34 -6.10 -39.48
N ASP A 122 -23.31 -6.94 -39.34
CA ASP A 122 -23.39 -8.40 -39.20
C ASP A 122 -23.31 -8.86 -37.72
N GLY A 123 -23.19 -7.94 -36.77
CA GLY A 123 -23.10 -8.21 -35.34
C GLY A 123 -21.69 -8.52 -34.83
N ASN A 124 -20.66 -8.47 -35.67
CA ASN A 124 -19.27 -8.70 -35.26
C ASN A 124 -18.69 -7.47 -34.56
N SER A 125 -17.84 -7.68 -33.56
CA SER A 125 -17.21 -6.57 -32.84
C SER A 125 -16.23 -5.78 -33.70
N VAL A 126 -16.29 -4.45 -33.60
CA VAL A 126 -15.35 -3.51 -34.24
C VAL A 126 -14.11 -3.38 -33.35
N ILE A 127 -12.93 -3.51 -33.94
CA ILE A 127 -11.65 -3.42 -33.22
C ILE A 127 -11.22 -1.95 -33.10
N ASN A 128 -10.93 -1.51 -31.88
CA ASN A 128 -10.32 -0.19 -31.65
C ASN A 128 -8.82 -0.26 -31.94
N LEU A 129 -8.32 0.63 -32.80
CA LEU A 129 -6.91 0.72 -33.16
C LEU A 129 -6.26 2.00 -32.65
N ASP A 130 -4.98 1.96 -32.32
CA ASP A 130 -4.12 3.12 -32.16
C ASP A 130 -3.53 3.53 -33.53
N CYS A 131 -3.08 4.77 -33.64
CA CYS A 131 -2.47 5.30 -34.86
C CYS A 131 -1.21 4.54 -35.31
N THR A 132 -0.56 3.82 -34.39
CA THR A 132 0.65 3.03 -34.66
C THR A 132 0.40 1.54 -34.93
N ASP A 133 -0.86 1.09 -34.89
CA ASP A 133 -1.20 -0.33 -35.07
C ASP A 133 -0.95 -0.83 -36.49
N THR A 134 -0.47 -2.07 -36.57
CA THR A 134 -0.05 -2.76 -37.78
C THR A 134 -0.49 -4.22 -37.70
N LEU A 135 -0.67 -4.89 -38.84
CA LEU A 135 -0.97 -6.33 -38.87
C LEU A 135 0.31 -7.18 -38.70
N TRP A 136 1.45 -6.64 -39.10
CA TRP A 136 2.77 -7.20 -38.88
C TRP A 136 3.40 -6.57 -37.63
N LYS A 137 3.11 -7.18 -36.48
CA LYS A 137 3.48 -6.73 -35.14
C LYS A 137 4.98 -6.41 -34.99
N ARG A 138 5.26 -5.34 -34.25
CA ARG A 138 6.62 -4.84 -33.95
C ARG A 138 7.39 -5.78 -33.02
N LYS A 139 8.67 -5.48 -32.77
CA LYS A 139 9.56 -6.21 -31.83
C LYS A 139 9.62 -7.72 -32.07
N ASN A 140 9.43 -8.16 -33.31
CA ASN A 140 9.38 -9.56 -33.73
C ASN A 140 8.25 -10.38 -33.05
N GLU A 141 7.15 -9.75 -32.62
CA GLU A 141 6.00 -10.47 -32.05
C GLU A 141 5.32 -11.41 -33.07
N CYS A 142 5.42 -11.11 -34.37
CA CYS A 142 5.05 -12.05 -35.43
C CYS A 142 6.00 -13.26 -35.53
N GLY A 143 7.07 -13.31 -34.76
CA GLY A 143 8.26 -14.08 -35.10
C GLY A 143 9.05 -13.37 -36.21
N ILE A 144 10.35 -13.62 -36.27
CA ILE A 144 11.20 -13.08 -37.35
C ILE A 144 10.80 -13.71 -38.70
N ASP A 145 10.21 -14.91 -38.67
CA ASP A 145 9.64 -15.64 -39.82
C ASP A 145 8.16 -15.29 -40.10
N GLY A 146 7.54 -14.44 -39.28
CA GLY A 146 6.17 -13.96 -39.46
C GLY A 146 5.06 -14.92 -39.06
N ILE A 147 5.37 -16.15 -38.65
CA ILE A 147 4.41 -17.25 -38.48
C ILE A 147 3.30 -16.94 -37.45
N ASN A 148 3.59 -16.10 -36.46
CA ASN A 148 2.66 -15.78 -35.36
C ASN A 148 1.62 -14.71 -35.75
N CYS A 149 1.69 -14.16 -36.96
CA CYS A 149 0.74 -13.17 -37.48
C CYS A 149 -0.27 -13.76 -38.49
N ARG A 150 -0.49 -15.08 -38.41
CA ARG A 150 -1.62 -15.75 -39.07
C ARG A 150 -2.96 -15.29 -38.48
N PRO A 151 -4.07 -15.35 -39.24
CA PRO A 151 -4.16 -15.79 -40.63
C PRO A 151 -3.62 -14.75 -41.62
N PHE A 152 -3.06 -15.19 -42.75
CA PHE A 152 -2.52 -14.28 -43.77
C PHE A 152 -3.54 -13.85 -44.82
N SER A 153 -4.60 -14.63 -45.03
CA SER A 153 -5.64 -14.38 -46.04
C SER A 153 -7.02 -14.83 -45.54
N ASN A 154 -8.08 -14.52 -46.30
CA ASN A 154 -9.47 -14.94 -46.05
C ASN A 154 -10.02 -14.55 -44.66
N HIS A 155 -9.52 -13.45 -44.13
CA HIS A 155 -9.98 -12.87 -42.87
C HIS A 155 -10.27 -11.39 -43.09
N SER A 156 -11.43 -10.93 -42.62
CA SER A 156 -11.81 -9.53 -42.66
C SER A 156 -12.42 -9.14 -41.33
N PHE A 157 -12.20 -7.89 -40.91
CA PHE A 157 -12.76 -7.37 -39.67
C PHE A 157 -12.96 -5.86 -39.77
N ALA A 158 -13.94 -5.35 -39.03
CA ALA A 158 -14.19 -3.94 -38.88
C ALA A 158 -13.26 -3.33 -37.83
N PHE A 159 -12.81 -2.09 -38.05
CA PHE A 159 -11.94 -1.36 -37.15
C PHE A 159 -12.39 0.09 -37.00
N GLN A 160 -11.95 0.74 -35.92
CA GLN A 160 -12.12 2.17 -35.68
C GLN A 160 -10.76 2.81 -35.38
N CYS A 161 -10.54 3.98 -35.96
CA CYS A 161 -9.34 4.80 -35.80
C CYS A 161 -9.65 6.12 -35.08
N PRO A 162 -8.76 6.57 -34.19
CA PRO A 162 -8.84 7.89 -33.58
C PRO A 162 -8.49 9.00 -34.59
N ALA A 163 -8.90 10.23 -34.28
CA ALA A 163 -8.48 11.42 -35.00
C ALA A 163 -6.96 11.69 -34.85
N LYS A 164 -6.40 12.48 -35.79
CA LYS A 164 -5.02 12.99 -35.86
C LYS A 164 -3.94 11.91 -36.05
N CYS A 165 -4.28 10.77 -36.65
CA CYS A 165 -3.30 9.73 -36.97
C CYS A 165 -2.38 10.09 -38.15
N GLY A 166 -2.76 11.04 -39.01
CA GLY A 166 -1.94 11.47 -40.15
C GLY A 166 -0.61 12.13 -39.75
N GLY A 167 -0.54 12.70 -38.55
CA GLY A 167 0.67 13.29 -37.99
C GLY A 167 1.61 12.30 -37.29
N VAL A 168 1.23 11.03 -37.16
CA VAL A 168 2.04 10.02 -36.45
C VAL A 168 3.15 9.50 -37.36
N GLN A 169 4.38 9.53 -36.84
CA GLN A 169 5.59 9.26 -37.60
C GLN A 169 6.44 8.18 -36.93
N VAL A 170 7.22 7.47 -37.74
CA VAL A 170 8.28 6.61 -37.21
C VAL A 170 9.42 7.50 -36.70
N LEU A 171 9.84 7.31 -35.44
CA LEU A 171 10.89 8.12 -34.80
C LEU A 171 12.27 7.43 -34.78
N ASN A 172 12.33 6.14 -35.11
CA ASN A 172 13.57 5.37 -35.24
C ASN A 172 13.71 4.91 -36.70
N PRO A 173 14.91 4.87 -37.29
CA PRO A 173 15.09 4.46 -38.68
C PRO A 173 14.52 3.06 -38.97
N HIS A 174 13.44 3.00 -39.74
CA HIS A 174 12.81 1.76 -40.17
C HIS A 174 13.19 1.46 -41.62
N VAL A 175 13.54 0.21 -41.93
CA VAL A 175 14.05 -0.16 -43.27
C VAL A 175 12.92 -0.80 -44.05
N VAL A 176 12.65 -0.27 -45.25
CA VAL A 176 11.70 -0.85 -46.20
C VAL A 176 12.45 -1.13 -47.50
N GLY A 177 12.71 -2.41 -47.77
CA GLY A 177 13.45 -2.81 -48.98
C GLY A 177 14.91 -2.36 -49.03
N PRO A 178 15.55 -2.40 -50.21
CA PRO A 178 17.00 -2.30 -50.33
C PRO A 178 17.59 -0.90 -50.08
N LEU A 179 16.80 0.17 -50.04
CA LEU A 179 17.33 1.54 -50.13
C LEU A 179 16.66 2.64 -49.29
N GLU A 180 15.52 2.41 -48.62
CA GLU A 180 14.81 3.50 -47.92
C GLU A 180 14.81 3.32 -46.39
N LYS A 181 15.54 4.21 -45.70
CA LYS A 181 15.39 4.41 -44.24
C LYS A 181 14.25 5.40 -44.01
N VAL A 182 13.11 4.88 -43.58
CA VAL A 182 11.94 5.66 -43.22
C VAL A 182 12.14 6.21 -41.80
N ASN A 183 12.23 7.53 -41.67
CA ASN A 183 12.29 8.23 -40.38
C ASN A 183 11.57 9.59 -40.50
N TYR A 184 10.92 10.04 -39.42
CA TYR A 184 10.13 11.27 -39.34
C TYR A 184 9.06 11.43 -40.44
N ARG A 185 8.44 10.32 -40.83
CA ARG A 185 7.27 10.27 -41.73
C ARG A 185 6.33 9.10 -41.35
N PRO A 186 5.05 9.11 -41.77
CA PRO A 186 4.12 7.99 -41.54
C PRO A 186 4.59 6.71 -42.24
N LEU A 187 4.40 5.55 -41.59
CA LEU A 187 4.73 4.24 -42.16
C LEU A 187 3.54 3.69 -42.93
N VAL A 188 3.38 4.09 -44.19
CA VAL A 188 2.33 3.57 -45.08
C VAL A 188 3.03 3.02 -46.32
N ILE A 189 2.99 1.71 -46.53
CA ILE A 189 3.74 1.02 -47.60
C ILE A 189 2.73 0.44 -48.59
N GLY A 190 2.78 0.90 -49.84
CA GLY A 190 1.83 0.53 -50.90
C GLY A 190 0.68 1.52 -51.12
N SER A 191 -0.15 1.22 -52.11
CA SER A 191 -1.28 2.04 -52.54
C SER A 191 -2.33 1.12 -53.19
N GLY A 192 -3.44 0.88 -52.49
CA GLY A 192 -4.40 -0.18 -52.83
C GLY A 192 -4.20 -1.37 -51.89
N PRO A 193 -3.41 -2.39 -52.29
CA PRO A 193 -2.84 -3.34 -51.33
C PRO A 193 -1.75 -2.63 -50.52
N TYR A 194 -1.88 -2.67 -49.20
CA TYR A 194 -0.89 -2.16 -48.23
C TYR A 194 -0.12 -3.33 -47.61
N ARG A 195 1.17 -3.13 -47.36
CA ARG A 195 2.03 -4.13 -46.70
C ARG A 195 1.64 -4.24 -45.22
N GLY A 196 1.64 -5.45 -44.65
CA GLY A 196 1.09 -5.73 -43.32
C GLY A 196 1.67 -4.92 -42.16
N ASP A 197 2.88 -4.38 -42.31
CA ASP A 197 3.55 -3.49 -41.35
C ASP A 197 3.22 -1.99 -41.52
N SER A 198 2.32 -1.65 -42.46
CA SER A 198 1.80 -0.29 -42.61
C SER A 198 0.89 0.08 -41.43
N PHE A 199 0.95 1.34 -40.98
CA PHE A 199 0.00 1.90 -40.02
C PHE A 199 -1.40 1.80 -40.61
N ILE A 200 -2.27 1.05 -39.95
CA ILE A 200 -3.61 0.76 -40.47
C ILE A 200 -4.42 2.06 -40.60
N CYS A 201 -4.44 2.88 -39.55
CA CYS A 201 -5.15 4.16 -39.56
C CYS A 201 -4.55 5.16 -40.56
N GLY A 202 -3.22 5.21 -40.71
CA GLY A 202 -2.57 6.01 -41.75
C GLY A 202 -2.95 5.55 -43.16
N SER A 203 -3.05 4.23 -43.38
CA SER A 203 -3.47 3.64 -44.66
C SER A 203 -4.95 3.94 -44.97
N ALA A 204 -5.81 3.92 -43.95
CA ALA A 204 -7.23 4.26 -44.08
C ALA A 204 -7.47 5.76 -44.38
N ILE A 205 -6.64 6.65 -43.82
CA ILE A 205 -6.63 8.08 -44.18
C ILE A 205 -6.13 8.24 -45.62
N HIS A 206 -5.05 7.55 -45.98
CA HIS A 206 -4.49 7.61 -47.33
C HIS A 206 -5.52 7.21 -48.41
N THR A 207 -6.32 6.15 -48.20
CA THR A 207 -7.42 5.77 -49.11
C THR A 207 -8.63 6.69 -49.07
N GLY A 208 -8.76 7.55 -48.05
CA GLY A 208 -9.95 8.40 -47.85
C GLY A 208 -11.12 7.69 -47.17
N VAL A 209 -10.91 6.52 -46.57
CA VAL A 209 -11.95 5.80 -45.80
C VAL A 209 -12.17 6.46 -44.43
N VAL A 210 -11.13 7.05 -43.85
CA VAL A 210 -11.17 7.75 -42.55
C VAL A 210 -10.70 9.19 -42.70
N GLU A 211 -11.38 10.14 -42.05
CA GLU A 211 -10.97 11.55 -42.00
C GLU A 211 -9.99 11.80 -40.84
N ASP A 212 -8.84 12.42 -41.10
CA ASP A 212 -7.84 12.67 -40.06
C ASP A 212 -8.38 13.50 -38.89
N HIS A 213 -9.20 14.51 -39.13
CA HIS A 213 -9.67 15.42 -38.07
C HIS A 213 -10.82 14.86 -37.20
N LYS A 214 -11.56 13.84 -37.66
CA LYS A 214 -12.68 13.24 -36.91
C LYS A 214 -12.45 11.79 -36.48
N GLY A 215 -11.43 11.14 -37.02
CA GLY A 215 -11.32 9.68 -36.96
C GLY A 215 -12.41 9.03 -37.81
N GLY A 216 -12.66 7.74 -37.59
CA GLY A 216 -13.68 7.00 -38.32
C GLY A 216 -13.47 5.49 -38.26
N ALA A 217 -14.37 4.75 -38.90
CA ALA A 217 -14.31 3.29 -38.96
C ALA A 217 -14.29 2.79 -40.40
N GLY A 218 -13.75 1.58 -40.59
CA GLY A 218 -13.67 0.94 -41.90
C GLY A 218 -13.54 -0.58 -41.76
N ARG A 219 -13.37 -1.26 -42.89
CA ARG A 219 -13.16 -2.71 -42.92
C ARG A 219 -11.83 -3.06 -43.58
N ILE A 220 -11.09 -3.96 -42.95
CA ILE A 220 -9.85 -4.52 -43.50
C ILE A 220 -10.15 -5.89 -44.06
N THR A 221 -9.55 -6.20 -45.21
CA THR A 221 -9.54 -7.53 -45.81
C THR A 221 -8.09 -7.97 -46.02
N LEU A 222 -7.72 -9.13 -45.46
CA LEU A 222 -6.40 -9.72 -45.66
C LEU A 222 -6.31 -10.40 -47.03
N LEU A 223 -5.34 -9.97 -47.83
CA LEU A 223 -5.15 -10.41 -49.21
C LEU A 223 -4.16 -11.58 -49.33
N GLY A 224 -3.41 -11.91 -48.27
CA GLY A 224 -2.34 -12.90 -48.33
C GLY A 224 -1.06 -12.34 -48.91
N ASN A 225 -0.30 -13.21 -49.57
CA ASN A 225 0.93 -12.83 -50.25
C ASN A 225 0.65 -11.87 -51.41
N HIS A 226 1.44 -10.81 -51.52
CA HIS A 226 1.34 -9.85 -52.62
C HIS A 226 2.75 -9.48 -53.12
N ASP A 227 2.91 -9.38 -54.45
CA ASP A 227 4.23 -9.40 -55.10
C ASP A 227 4.87 -8.02 -55.33
N HIS A 228 4.10 -6.93 -55.22
CA HIS A 228 4.58 -5.55 -55.39
C HIS A 228 3.66 -4.54 -54.67
N PHE A 229 4.19 -3.39 -54.24
CA PHE A 229 3.43 -2.34 -53.54
C PHE A 229 3.80 -0.95 -54.09
N PRO A 230 2.94 -0.30 -54.89
CA PRO A 230 3.24 0.99 -55.51
C PRO A 230 3.08 2.16 -54.53
N SER A 231 3.81 3.25 -54.78
CA SER A 231 3.71 4.50 -53.99
C SER A 231 2.80 5.53 -54.65
N THR A 232 1.98 6.21 -53.85
CA THR A 232 1.15 7.36 -54.28
C THR A 232 1.05 8.40 -53.15
N LYS A 233 0.47 9.56 -53.46
CA LYS A 233 0.21 10.63 -52.48
C LYS A 233 -1.26 11.00 -52.49
N HIS A 234 -1.98 10.65 -51.43
CA HIS A 234 -3.40 10.93 -51.24
C HIS A 234 -3.70 11.40 -49.82
N HIS A 235 -4.69 12.30 -49.68
CA HIS A 235 -5.20 12.79 -48.39
C HIS A 235 -4.11 13.25 -47.39
N GLY A 236 -3.03 13.85 -47.89
CA GLY A 236 -1.94 14.39 -47.08
C GLY A 236 -0.85 13.39 -46.67
N ILE A 237 -0.99 12.11 -47.04
CA ILE A 237 0.01 11.05 -46.77
C ILE A 237 0.66 10.63 -48.10
N GLU A 238 1.97 10.44 -48.08
CA GLU A 238 2.74 9.90 -49.21
C GLU A 238 3.25 8.50 -48.83
N SER A 239 2.76 7.48 -49.53
CA SER A 239 3.10 6.09 -49.24
C SER A 239 4.46 5.68 -49.79
N ILE A 240 5.03 4.61 -49.26
CA ILE A 240 6.37 4.11 -49.55
C ILE A 240 6.27 2.93 -50.53
N PRO A 241 7.08 2.88 -51.60
CA PRO A 241 7.06 1.78 -52.54
C PRO A 241 7.80 0.55 -51.99
N PHE A 242 7.35 -0.65 -52.34
CA PHE A 242 8.08 -1.89 -52.09
C PHE A 242 7.93 -2.85 -53.27
N ASP A 243 8.99 -2.97 -54.08
CA ASP A 243 8.99 -3.75 -55.33
C ASP A 243 9.45 -5.21 -55.11
N SER A 244 8.76 -5.91 -54.20
CA SER A 244 9.02 -7.32 -53.92
C SER A 244 7.83 -7.94 -53.20
N TYR A 245 7.85 -9.27 -53.07
CA TYR A 245 6.77 -9.99 -52.42
C TYR A 245 6.83 -9.89 -50.90
N PHE A 246 5.67 -9.81 -50.26
CA PHE A 246 5.52 -9.84 -48.80
C PHE A 246 4.33 -10.73 -48.42
N PRO A 247 4.46 -11.59 -47.38
CA PRO A 247 3.47 -12.64 -47.09
C PRO A 247 2.11 -12.12 -46.58
N LEU A 248 2.04 -10.87 -46.12
CA LEU A 248 0.83 -10.27 -45.57
C LEU A 248 0.54 -8.91 -46.20
N ALA A 249 -0.47 -8.85 -47.06
CA ALA A 249 -1.04 -7.63 -47.58
C ALA A 249 -2.49 -7.45 -47.14
N PHE A 250 -2.94 -6.20 -47.10
CA PHE A 250 -4.33 -5.88 -46.76
C PHE A 250 -4.88 -4.73 -47.61
N SER A 251 -6.20 -4.69 -47.77
CA SER A 251 -6.92 -3.55 -48.34
C SER A 251 -7.90 -2.97 -47.33
N VAL A 252 -8.13 -1.66 -47.41
CA VAL A 252 -9.11 -0.95 -46.58
C VAL A 252 -10.29 -0.53 -47.45
N ALA A 253 -11.51 -0.82 -47.00
CA ALA A 253 -12.74 -0.42 -47.66
C ALA A 253 -13.68 0.32 -46.70
N PHE A 254 -14.50 1.21 -47.26
CA PHE A 254 -15.59 1.88 -46.55
C PHE A 254 -16.77 0.94 -46.35
N ASP A 255 -17.42 1.03 -45.18
CA ASP A 255 -18.61 0.27 -44.83
C ASP A 255 -19.70 1.26 -44.38
N GLY A 256 -20.84 1.24 -45.10
CA GLY A 256 -21.94 2.21 -44.91
C GLY A 256 -22.65 2.10 -43.57
N SER A 257 -22.42 1.04 -42.79
CA SER A 257 -22.95 0.89 -41.44
C SER A 257 -22.34 1.85 -40.41
N PHE A 258 -21.26 2.57 -40.77
CA PHE A 258 -20.46 3.37 -39.83
C PHE A 258 -20.54 4.90 -40.01
N LEU A 259 -21.53 5.41 -40.74
CA LEU A 259 -21.68 6.84 -41.09
C LEU A 259 -21.73 7.82 -39.90
N THR A 260 -22.01 7.34 -38.68
CA THR A 260 -22.20 8.16 -37.47
C THR A 260 -21.07 8.07 -36.45
N ILE A 261 -20.03 7.26 -36.70
CA ILE A 261 -18.96 7.01 -35.74
C ILE A 261 -17.92 8.14 -35.83
N SER A 262 -17.67 8.82 -34.72
CA SER A 262 -16.67 9.89 -34.60
C SER A 262 -15.96 9.82 -33.26
N ASP A 263 -14.76 10.39 -33.22
CA ASP A 263 -13.91 10.42 -32.03
C ASP A 263 -14.48 11.38 -30.93
N PRO A 264 -14.80 10.87 -29.73
CA PRO A 264 -15.43 11.67 -28.66
C PRO A 264 -14.51 12.73 -28.03
N ARG A 265 -13.19 12.67 -28.27
CA ARG A 265 -12.19 13.59 -27.67
C ARG A 265 -12.50 15.05 -27.95
N SER A 266 -13.01 15.34 -29.16
CA SER A 266 -13.37 16.69 -29.60
C SER A 266 -14.56 17.31 -28.84
N ALA A 267 -15.49 16.47 -28.35
CA ALA A 267 -16.67 16.91 -27.62
C ALA A 267 -16.44 17.05 -26.11
N LEU A 268 -15.64 16.15 -25.52
CA LEU A 268 -15.43 16.13 -24.06
C LEU A 268 -14.43 17.18 -23.55
N LEU A 269 -13.48 17.61 -24.39
CA LEU A 269 -12.49 18.61 -24.00
C LEU A 269 -13.13 19.97 -23.64
N PRO A 270 -14.01 20.57 -24.47
CA PRO A 270 -14.73 21.78 -24.08
C PRO A 270 -15.53 21.63 -22.78
N ILE A 271 -16.15 20.47 -22.55
CA ILE A 271 -16.91 20.17 -21.33
C ILE A 271 -15.97 20.18 -20.12
N SER A 272 -14.86 19.43 -20.18
CA SER A 272 -13.89 19.33 -19.08
C SER A 272 -13.23 20.68 -18.77
N LEU A 273 -12.97 21.49 -19.81
CA LEU A 273 -12.51 22.87 -19.68
C LEU A 273 -13.53 23.74 -18.95
N LEU A 274 -14.81 23.68 -19.33
CA LEU A 274 -15.87 24.46 -18.68
C LEU A 274 -16.04 24.08 -17.21
N PHE A 275 -16.03 22.79 -16.87
CA PHE A 275 -16.14 22.32 -15.48
C PHE A 275 -14.95 22.78 -14.63
N THR A 276 -13.73 22.56 -15.09
CA THR A 276 -12.53 22.97 -14.34
C THR A 276 -12.42 24.50 -14.24
N ALA A 277 -12.82 25.24 -15.29
CA ALA A 277 -12.88 26.69 -15.27
C ALA A 277 -13.92 27.21 -14.27
N ALA A 278 -15.10 26.58 -14.21
CA ALA A 278 -16.10 26.90 -13.19
C ALA A 278 -15.55 26.67 -11.78
N LEU A 279 -14.94 25.52 -11.51
CA LEU A 279 -14.31 25.23 -10.21
C LEU A 279 -13.21 26.26 -9.86
N ALA A 280 -12.40 26.68 -10.83
CA ALA A 280 -11.39 27.71 -10.62
C ALA A 280 -11.99 29.09 -10.36
N VAL A 281 -12.98 29.54 -11.14
CA VAL A 281 -13.55 30.90 -11.04
C VAL A 281 -14.41 31.07 -9.78
N PHE A 282 -15.11 30.02 -9.37
CA PHE A 282 -16.09 30.07 -8.30
C PHE A 282 -15.56 29.58 -6.94
N SER A 283 -14.30 29.17 -6.83
CA SER A 283 -13.71 28.70 -5.57
C SER A 283 -12.55 29.56 -5.11
N THR A 284 -12.54 29.97 -3.84
CA THR A 284 -11.39 30.62 -3.19
C THR A 284 -10.46 29.63 -2.51
N SER A 285 -10.88 28.38 -2.35
CA SER A 285 -10.12 27.37 -1.60
C SER A 285 -9.00 26.78 -2.46
N PRO A 286 -7.75 26.75 -1.97
CA PRO A 286 -6.65 26.08 -2.68
C PRO A 286 -6.89 24.56 -2.79
N LYS A 287 -7.76 23.97 -1.94
CA LYS A 287 -8.10 22.53 -1.97
C LYS A 287 -8.80 22.12 -3.27
N ILE A 288 -9.31 23.07 -4.08
CA ILE A 288 -9.87 22.80 -5.40
C ILE A 288 -8.84 22.22 -6.39
N PHE A 289 -7.55 22.30 -6.06
CA PHE A 289 -6.49 21.61 -6.76
C PHE A 289 -6.78 20.12 -6.97
N PHE A 290 -7.22 19.39 -5.95
CA PHE A 290 -7.44 17.94 -6.04
C PHE A 290 -8.55 17.55 -7.04
N PRO A 291 -9.77 18.12 -6.99
CA PRO A 291 -10.77 17.81 -8.01
C PRO A 291 -10.35 18.24 -9.42
N ILE A 292 -9.67 19.39 -9.59
CA ILE A 292 -9.14 19.81 -10.90
C ILE A 292 -8.09 18.81 -11.41
N PHE A 293 -7.16 18.41 -10.55
CA PHE A 293 -6.13 17.41 -10.87
C PHE A 293 -6.77 16.10 -11.31
N THR A 294 -7.74 15.57 -10.56
CA THR A 294 -8.43 14.32 -10.89
C THR A 294 -9.20 14.41 -12.21
N VAL A 295 -9.90 15.53 -12.47
CA VAL A 295 -10.63 15.74 -13.73
C VAL A 295 -9.67 15.77 -14.93
N ILE A 296 -8.57 16.50 -14.84
CA ILE A 296 -7.56 16.58 -15.91
C ILE A 296 -6.89 15.21 -16.08
N PHE A 297 -6.52 14.53 -14.99
CA PHE A 297 -5.90 13.21 -15.04
C PHE A 297 -6.81 12.17 -15.68
N ALA A 298 -8.10 12.17 -15.35
CA ALA A 298 -9.10 11.32 -15.98
C ALA A 298 -9.30 11.66 -17.46
N HIS A 299 -9.35 12.95 -17.82
CA HIS A 299 -9.45 13.36 -19.22
C HIS A 299 -8.28 12.84 -20.06
N VAL A 300 -7.05 12.95 -19.54
CA VAL A 300 -5.85 12.43 -20.21
C VAL A 300 -5.89 10.91 -20.31
N SER A 301 -6.18 10.23 -19.19
CA SER A 301 -6.14 8.76 -19.12
C SER A 301 -7.18 8.05 -19.97
N PHE A 302 -8.34 8.66 -20.21
CA PHE A 302 -9.43 8.02 -20.95
C PHE A 302 -9.60 8.55 -22.37
N PHE A 303 -9.30 9.84 -22.61
CA PHE A 303 -9.68 10.49 -23.86
C PHE A 303 -8.48 11.12 -24.56
N SER A 304 -7.85 12.17 -24.03
CA SER A 304 -6.94 12.96 -24.88
C SER A 304 -5.66 12.23 -25.26
N ASP A 305 -5.17 11.31 -24.42
CA ASP A 305 -3.95 10.53 -24.65
C ASP A 305 -3.97 9.21 -23.82
N PRO A 306 -4.96 8.32 -24.07
CA PRO A 306 -5.16 7.14 -23.25
C PRO A 306 -3.96 6.19 -23.37
N PRO A 307 -3.67 5.41 -22.32
CA PRO A 307 -2.68 4.34 -22.39
C PRO A 307 -3.05 3.37 -23.52
N SER A 308 -2.06 2.84 -24.23
CA SER A 308 -2.28 1.80 -25.24
C SER A 308 -3.05 0.61 -24.62
N ALA A 309 -4.31 0.43 -25.01
CA ALA A 309 -5.10 -0.73 -24.62
C ALA A 309 -4.56 -1.99 -25.30
N SER A 310 -4.81 -3.16 -24.70
CA SER A 310 -4.28 -4.44 -25.20
C SER A 310 -4.68 -4.68 -26.67
N TYR A 311 -3.69 -4.98 -27.51
CA TYR A 311 -3.85 -5.21 -28.95
C TYR A 311 -5.00 -6.19 -29.25
N HIS A 312 -5.93 -5.79 -30.13
CA HIS A 312 -7.15 -6.51 -30.55
C HIS A 312 -8.28 -6.67 -29.53
N ASN A 313 -8.30 -5.90 -28.45
CA ASN A 313 -9.43 -5.96 -27.52
C ASN A 313 -10.68 -5.31 -28.14
N THR A 314 -11.81 -6.02 -28.10
CA THR A 314 -13.11 -5.47 -28.52
C THR A 314 -13.61 -4.41 -27.53
N THR A 315 -13.03 -4.37 -26.33
CA THR A 315 -13.32 -3.38 -25.28
C THR A 315 -12.04 -2.75 -24.73
N VAL A 316 -11.88 -1.44 -24.85
CA VAL A 316 -10.71 -0.71 -24.30
C VAL A 316 -10.95 -0.15 -22.90
N LEU A 317 -12.22 -0.01 -22.51
CA LEU A 317 -12.63 0.63 -21.26
C LEU A 317 -12.13 -0.09 -19.99
N PRO A 318 -12.19 -1.44 -19.86
CA PRO A 318 -11.67 -2.11 -18.67
C PRO A 318 -10.16 -1.90 -18.47
N ASP A 319 -9.40 -1.92 -19.57
CA ASP A 319 -7.96 -1.70 -19.55
C ASP A 319 -7.63 -0.26 -19.14
N HIS A 320 -8.35 0.73 -19.70
CA HIS A 320 -8.21 2.13 -19.29
C HIS A 320 -8.58 2.35 -17.82
N ILE A 321 -9.65 1.73 -17.31
CA ILE A 321 -10.04 1.80 -15.88
C ILE A 321 -8.93 1.21 -15.01
N SER A 322 -8.41 0.03 -15.37
CA SER A 322 -7.33 -0.64 -14.65
C SER A 322 -6.08 0.24 -14.59
N MET A 323 -5.66 0.80 -15.73
CA MET A 323 -4.49 1.67 -15.82
C MET A 323 -4.69 3.01 -15.09
N PHE A 324 -5.88 3.60 -15.18
CA PHE A 324 -6.24 4.80 -14.42
C PHE A 324 -6.14 4.55 -12.92
N ALA A 325 -6.74 3.46 -12.42
CA ALA A 325 -6.68 3.10 -11.00
C ALA A 325 -5.25 2.84 -10.52
N LYS A 326 -4.44 2.12 -11.32
CA LYS A 326 -3.02 1.85 -11.04
C LYS A 326 -2.21 3.15 -10.89
N ARG A 327 -2.41 4.12 -11.78
CA ARG A 327 -1.58 5.32 -11.90
C ARG A 327 -2.04 6.48 -11.02
N LEU A 328 -3.35 6.58 -10.75
CA LEU A 328 -3.92 7.70 -10.00
C LEU A 328 -3.42 7.73 -8.55
N LEU A 329 -3.35 6.60 -7.85
CA LEU A 329 -3.03 6.60 -6.42
C LEU A 329 -1.60 7.13 -6.12
N PRO A 330 -0.52 6.64 -6.78
CA PRO A 330 0.80 7.23 -6.60
C PRO A 330 0.87 8.68 -7.10
N ALA A 331 0.16 9.02 -8.18
CA ALA A 331 0.08 10.39 -8.67
C ALA A 331 -0.59 11.33 -7.66
N MET A 332 -1.62 10.88 -6.95
CA MET A 332 -2.30 11.63 -5.89
C MET A 332 -1.43 11.83 -4.66
N PHE A 333 -0.56 10.86 -4.32
CA PHE A 333 0.44 11.06 -3.27
C PHE A 333 1.42 12.17 -3.63
N VAL A 334 1.98 12.15 -4.85
CA VAL A 334 2.85 13.24 -5.35
C VAL A 334 2.08 14.57 -5.37
N ALA A 335 0.83 14.55 -5.83
CA ALA A 335 -0.04 15.74 -5.84
C ALA A 335 -0.28 16.28 -4.42
N ALA A 336 -0.44 15.44 -3.41
CA ALA A 336 -0.60 15.87 -2.01
C ALA A 336 0.67 16.55 -1.47
N VAL A 337 1.85 15.99 -1.78
CA VAL A 337 3.14 16.62 -1.43
C VAL A 337 3.28 17.97 -2.14
N VAL A 338 3.10 18.01 -3.47
CA VAL A 338 3.16 19.24 -4.27
C VAL A 338 2.13 20.28 -3.81
N TYR A 339 0.94 19.82 -3.36
CA TYR A 339 -0.07 20.69 -2.78
C TYR A 339 0.45 21.39 -1.52
N SER A 340 0.94 20.60 -0.56
CA SER A 340 1.45 21.12 0.72
C SER A 340 2.66 22.02 0.57
N THR A 341 3.56 21.74 -0.38
CA THR A 341 4.83 22.46 -0.49
C THR A 341 4.80 23.62 -1.49
N VAL A 342 3.98 23.56 -2.55
CA VAL A 342 4.01 24.53 -3.66
C VAL A 342 2.65 25.16 -3.93
N VAL A 343 1.61 24.36 -4.21
CA VAL A 343 0.34 24.86 -4.76
C VAL A 343 -0.46 25.63 -3.71
N LYS A 344 -0.52 25.14 -2.46
CA LYS A 344 -1.25 25.81 -1.38
C LYS A 344 -0.74 27.24 -1.21
N ARG A 345 0.57 27.46 -1.10
CA ARG A 345 1.17 28.79 -0.96
C ARG A 345 0.82 29.71 -2.12
N THR A 346 0.80 29.18 -3.35
CA THR A 346 0.55 29.98 -4.56
C THR A 346 -0.92 30.44 -4.63
N LEU A 347 -1.85 29.56 -4.24
CA LEU A 347 -3.30 29.80 -4.36
C LEU A 347 -3.96 30.34 -3.09
N TYR A 348 -3.29 30.26 -1.93
CA TYR A 348 -3.84 30.73 -0.66
C TYR A 348 -4.11 32.24 -0.70
N GLY A 349 -5.32 32.63 -0.28
CA GLY A 349 -5.75 34.03 -0.26
C GLY A 349 -5.86 34.70 -1.64
N LEU A 350 -5.76 33.94 -2.75
CA LEU A 350 -5.79 34.51 -4.10
C LEU A 350 -7.21 34.93 -4.49
N THR A 351 -7.43 36.25 -4.62
CA THR A 351 -8.72 36.84 -5.00
C THR A 351 -8.89 37.06 -6.51
N ALA A 352 -7.84 36.80 -7.31
CA ALA A 352 -7.85 36.97 -8.77
C ALA A 352 -8.38 35.71 -9.50
N GLN A 353 -9.70 35.48 -9.43
CA GLN A 353 -10.35 34.26 -9.94
C GLN A 353 -10.15 34.00 -11.44
N PHE A 354 -10.32 35.01 -12.29
CA PHE A 354 -10.12 34.88 -13.74
C PHE A 354 -8.64 34.73 -14.10
N GLU A 355 -7.74 35.37 -13.36
CA GLU A 355 -6.29 35.20 -13.59
C GLU A 355 -5.82 33.81 -13.18
N LYS A 356 -6.33 33.27 -12.07
CA LYS A 356 -6.12 31.88 -11.68
C LYS A 356 -6.65 30.91 -12.74
N ALA A 357 -7.85 31.16 -13.25
CA ALA A 357 -8.42 30.32 -14.32
C ALA A 357 -7.59 30.42 -15.63
N LEU A 358 -7.12 31.61 -15.99
CA LEU A 358 -6.38 31.84 -17.23
C LEU A 358 -4.93 31.33 -17.15
N PHE A 359 -4.17 31.74 -16.14
CA PHE A 359 -2.74 31.45 -16.06
C PHE A 359 -2.48 30.08 -15.43
N TRP A 360 -3.07 29.81 -14.26
CA TRP A 360 -2.79 28.56 -13.54
C TRP A 360 -3.51 27.37 -14.17
N LEU A 361 -4.85 27.44 -14.32
CA LEU A 361 -5.61 26.35 -14.93
C LEU A 361 -5.36 26.26 -16.45
N GLY A 362 -5.26 27.39 -17.16
CA GLY A 362 -4.90 27.39 -18.57
C GLY A 362 -3.51 26.80 -18.83
N GLY A 363 -2.52 27.17 -18.00
CA GLY A 363 -1.20 26.53 -18.02
C GLY A 363 -1.27 25.02 -17.76
N PHE A 364 -2.10 24.59 -16.80
CA PHE A 364 -2.33 23.17 -16.50
C PHE A 364 -2.84 22.42 -17.73
N TRP A 365 -3.89 22.91 -18.39
CA TRP A 365 -4.40 22.28 -19.61
C TRP A 365 -3.38 22.30 -20.77
N ILE A 366 -2.62 23.38 -20.93
CA ILE A 366 -1.56 23.44 -21.95
C ILE A 366 -0.52 22.35 -21.73
N GLY A 367 -0.06 22.15 -20.50
CA GLY A 367 0.90 21.09 -20.17
C GLY A 367 0.30 19.68 -20.25
N ALA A 368 -0.96 19.50 -19.84
CA ALA A 368 -1.63 18.20 -19.86
C ALA A 368 -1.89 17.69 -21.30
N LEU A 369 -2.04 18.62 -22.25
CA LEU A 369 -2.22 18.38 -23.67
C LEU A 369 -0.93 18.62 -24.46
N SER A 370 0.25 18.32 -23.90
CA SER A 370 1.56 18.57 -24.54
C SER A 370 1.70 17.91 -25.92
N ASN A 371 1.06 16.76 -26.11
CA ASN A 371 0.95 16.07 -27.41
C ASN A 371 0.21 16.89 -28.49
N TYR A 372 -0.49 17.96 -28.12
CA TYR A 372 -1.13 18.89 -29.05
C TYR A 372 -0.51 20.28 -29.00
N THR A 373 0.01 20.70 -27.85
CA THR A 373 0.49 22.07 -27.62
C THR A 373 1.98 22.24 -27.87
N PHE A 374 2.79 21.17 -27.77
CA PHE A 374 4.25 21.23 -27.91
C PHE A 374 4.80 20.30 -29.02
N ASP A 375 4.01 19.39 -29.59
CA ASP A 375 4.46 18.44 -30.63
C ASP A 375 4.97 19.09 -31.94
N TRP A 376 4.60 20.34 -32.20
CA TRP A 376 5.11 21.10 -33.36
C TRP A 376 6.54 21.64 -33.17
N ILE A 377 7.08 21.59 -31.95
CA ILE A 377 8.46 21.97 -31.65
C ILE A 377 9.37 20.82 -32.13
N PRO A 378 10.33 21.07 -33.03
CA PRO A 378 11.16 20.02 -33.64
C PRO A 378 12.24 19.51 -32.66
N ILE A 379 11.83 18.96 -31.52
CA ILE A 379 12.68 18.37 -30.50
C ILE A 379 11.95 17.15 -29.93
N SER A 380 12.14 16.00 -30.55
CA SER A 380 11.55 14.75 -30.06
C SER A 380 12.39 14.12 -28.95
N ARG A 381 13.73 14.24 -29.02
CA ARG A 381 14.69 13.73 -28.03
C ARG A 381 15.92 14.64 -27.98
N LEU A 382 16.48 14.83 -26.79
CA LEU A 382 17.70 15.62 -26.55
C LEU A 382 18.97 14.77 -26.80
N THR A 383 19.05 14.09 -27.95
CA THR A 383 20.28 13.39 -28.37
C THR A 383 21.01 14.18 -29.46
N LEU A 384 22.33 14.06 -29.52
CA LEU A 384 23.13 14.72 -30.56
C LEU A 384 22.68 14.32 -31.98
N HIS A 385 22.34 13.03 -32.15
CA HIS A 385 21.89 12.47 -33.42
C HIS A 385 20.56 13.09 -33.90
N ASP A 386 19.57 13.18 -33.01
CA ASP A 386 18.25 13.74 -33.33
C ASP A 386 18.34 15.25 -33.64
N LEU A 387 19.19 15.99 -32.91
CA LEU A 387 19.44 17.42 -33.15
C LEU A 387 20.12 17.70 -34.50
N GLU A 388 20.85 16.74 -35.05
CA GLU A 388 21.48 16.84 -36.36
C GLU A 388 20.52 16.48 -37.50
N GLN A 389 19.61 15.52 -37.28
CA GLN A 389 18.68 15.05 -38.32
C GLN A 389 17.40 15.88 -38.43
N GLN A 390 16.93 16.50 -37.34
CA GLN A 390 15.70 17.27 -37.35
C GLN A 390 15.93 18.72 -37.81
N PRO A 391 15.33 19.17 -38.93
CA PRO A 391 15.46 20.54 -39.39
C PRO A 391 14.83 21.52 -38.39
N GLY A 392 15.61 22.52 -37.95
CA GLY A 392 15.16 23.54 -36.99
C GLY A 392 15.35 23.19 -35.51
N ALA A 393 15.75 21.96 -35.17
CA ALA A 393 15.90 21.50 -33.78
C ALA A 393 16.91 22.32 -32.97
N LYS A 394 18.08 22.65 -33.57
CA LYS A 394 19.12 23.46 -32.92
C LYS A 394 18.64 24.89 -32.61
N LEU A 395 17.84 25.48 -33.51
CA LEU A 395 17.27 26.81 -33.30
C LEU A 395 16.21 26.78 -32.21
N ALA A 396 15.30 25.80 -32.24
CA ALA A 396 14.29 25.61 -31.20
C ALA A 396 14.91 25.41 -29.81
N LEU A 397 15.97 24.59 -29.71
CA LEU A 397 16.68 24.36 -28.47
C LEU A 397 17.34 25.64 -27.93
N ALA A 398 17.97 26.44 -28.80
CA ALA A 398 18.58 27.71 -28.41
C ALA A 398 17.53 28.70 -27.86
N VAL A 399 16.37 28.80 -28.51
CA VAL A 399 15.26 29.65 -28.06
C VAL A 399 14.72 29.18 -26.70
N ILE A 400 14.52 27.88 -26.51
CA ILE A 400 14.04 27.31 -25.23
C ILE A 400 15.04 27.61 -24.10
N ILE A 401 16.34 27.43 -24.34
CA ILE A 401 17.38 27.72 -23.34
C ILE A 401 17.36 29.21 -22.97
N LEU A 402 17.23 30.11 -23.95
CA LEU A 402 17.14 31.54 -23.69
C LEU A 402 15.91 31.89 -22.85
N VAL A 403 14.74 31.34 -23.19
CA VAL A 403 13.50 31.55 -22.42
C VAL A 403 13.63 31.01 -21.00
N LEU A 404 14.16 29.80 -20.82
CA LEU A 404 14.38 29.22 -19.50
C LEU A 404 15.37 30.03 -18.66
N ALA A 405 16.43 30.58 -19.28
CA ALA A 405 17.37 31.46 -18.59
C ALA A 405 16.68 32.72 -18.05
N VAL A 406 15.82 33.36 -18.86
CA VAL A 406 15.01 34.52 -18.42
C VAL A 406 14.08 34.14 -17.28
N ILE A 407 13.40 33.00 -17.36
CA ILE A 407 12.51 32.49 -16.30
C ILE A 407 13.29 32.27 -15.01
N ILE A 408 14.44 31.58 -15.07
CA ILE A 408 15.26 31.26 -13.90
C ILE A 408 15.77 32.54 -13.23
N VAL A 409 16.29 33.49 -14.01
CA VAL A 409 16.75 34.79 -13.48
C VAL A 409 15.61 35.52 -12.78
N GLY A 410 14.41 35.54 -13.38
CA GLY A 410 13.22 36.12 -12.78
C GLY A 410 12.82 35.45 -11.45
N GLN A 411 12.73 34.12 -11.42
CA GLN A 411 12.37 33.38 -10.20
C GLN A 411 13.41 33.58 -9.10
N VAL A 412 14.71 33.52 -9.43
CA VAL A 412 15.82 33.77 -8.48
C VAL A 412 15.71 35.17 -7.86
N TYR A 413 15.41 36.18 -8.67
CA TYR A 413 15.21 37.55 -8.18
C TYR A 413 14.03 37.64 -7.18
N TYR A 414 12.89 37.02 -7.47
CA TYR A 414 11.74 37.04 -6.55
C TYR A 414 11.96 36.18 -5.29
N PHE A 415 12.66 35.05 -5.37
CA PHE A 415 13.05 34.28 -4.19
C PHE A 415 14.04 35.04 -3.30
N TRP A 416 14.92 35.85 -3.89
CA TRP A 416 15.78 36.76 -3.15
C TRP A 416 14.94 37.83 -2.44
N LEU A 417 13.98 38.47 -3.13
CA LEU A 417 13.07 39.45 -2.49
C LEU A 417 12.28 38.88 -1.31
N GLU A 418 11.86 37.62 -1.36
CA GLU A 418 11.16 36.94 -0.25
C GLU A 418 12.07 36.44 0.88
N GLY A 419 13.40 36.57 0.76
CA GLY A 419 14.36 36.04 1.75
C GLY A 419 14.43 34.51 1.80
N ARG A 420 14.20 33.84 0.65
CA ARG A 420 14.11 32.37 0.55
C ARG A 420 15.13 31.76 -0.41
N LEU A 421 15.93 32.58 -1.09
CA LEU A 421 16.82 32.13 -2.16
C LEU A 421 17.78 31.03 -1.71
N LEU A 422 18.47 31.21 -0.58
CA LEU A 422 19.49 30.26 -0.11
C LEU A 422 18.93 28.86 0.17
N ARG A 423 17.72 28.77 0.73
CA ARG A 423 17.05 27.49 1.00
C ARG A 423 16.73 26.74 -0.29
N TYR A 424 16.24 27.46 -1.30
CA TYR A 424 15.93 26.86 -2.60
C TYR A 424 17.20 26.52 -3.39
N LEU A 425 18.27 27.32 -3.30
CA LEU A 425 19.58 26.95 -3.86
C LEU A 425 20.11 25.67 -3.20
N GLY A 426 19.94 25.50 -1.89
CA GLY A 426 20.27 24.25 -1.19
C GLY A 426 19.48 23.05 -1.72
N LEU A 427 18.15 23.20 -1.87
CA LEU A 427 17.28 22.17 -2.44
C LEU A 427 17.70 21.77 -3.86
N TYR A 428 17.89 22.76 -4.74
CA TYR A 428 18.34 22.52 -6.12
C TYR A 428 19.77 21.95 -6.18
N GLY A 429 20.65 22.33 -5.24
CA GLY A 429 21.95 21.70 -5.06
C GLY A 429 21.82 20.21 -4.76
N LEU A 430 20.88 19.82 -3.92
CA LEU A 430 20.58 18.42 -3.60
C LEU A 430 20.08 17.65 -4.83
N PHE A 431 19.19 18.26 -5.64
CA PHE A 431 18.75 17.67 -6.91
C PHE A 431 19.91 17.46 -7.89
N VAL A 432 20.80 18.45 -8.03
CA VAL A 432 21.99 18.35 -8.89
C VAL A 432 22.93 17.25 -8.41
N VAL A 433 23.18 17.16 -7.10
CA VAL A 433 23.99 16.07 -6.51
C VAL A 433 23.37 14.71 -6.81
N GLY A 434 22.05 14.56 -6.66
CA GLY A 434 21.34 13.32 -7.03
C GLY A 434 21.51 12.95 -8.50
N ILE A 435 21.40 13.93 -9.41
CA ILE A 435 21.63 13.73 -10.85
C ILE A 435 23.08 13.33 -11.13
N ILE A 436 24.07 13.96 -10.48
CA ILE A 436 25.49 13.62 -10.62
C ILE A 436 25.74 12.19 -10.14
N ILE A 437 25.17 11.79 -9.01
CA ILE A 437 25.25 10.40 -8.52
C ILE A 437 24.71 9.44 -9.58
N CYS A 438 23.52 9.71 -10.13
CA CYS A 438 22.92 8.92 -11.20
C CYS A 438 23.82 8.80 -12.44
N LEU A 439 24.54 9.86 -12.81
CA LEU A 439 25.47 9.86 -13.96
C LEU A 439 26.74 9.02 -13.73
N ILE A 440 27.14 8.81 -12.47
CA ILE A 440 28.38 8.09 -12.12
C ILE A 440 28.14 6.56 -12.05
N ILE A 441 26.89 6.11 -11.95
CA ILE A 441 26.57 4.69 -11.82
C ILE A 441 26.91 3.95 -13.13
N PRO A 442 27.82 2.95 -13.11
CA PRO A 442 28.22 2.25 -14.32
C PRO A 442 27.12 1.31 -14.83
N GLY A 443 27.03 1.14 -16.15
CA GLY A 443 26.11 0.20 -16.80
C GLY A 443 24.67 0.70 -17.01
N VAL A 444 24.35 1.89 -16.54
CA VAL A 444 23.06 2.58 -16.76
C VAL A 444 23.29 3.99 -17.28
N ASN A 445 22.29 4.53 -17.95
CA ASN A 445 22.29 5.88 -18.51
C ASN A 445 21.14 6.68 -17.90
N LEU A 446 21.37 7.96 -17.67
CA LEU A 446 20.37 8.89 -17.18
C LEU A 446 19.36 9.22 -18.29
N ARG A 447 18.07 8.99 -18.03
CA ARG A 447 16.95 9.43 -18.87
C ARG A 447 15.96 10.22 -18.02
N ILE A 448 15.92 11.53 -18.26
CA ILE A 448 14.99 12.41 -17.55
C ILE A 448 13.74 12.62 -18.41
N HIS A 449 12.64 11.97 -18.03
CA HIS A 449 11.33 12.21 -18.60
C HIS A 449 10.80 13.61 -18.22
N HIS A 450 9.96 14.21 -19.06
CA HIS A 450 9.44 15.56 -18.84
C HIS A 450 8.63 15.68 -17.53
N TYR A 451 7.97 14.61 -17.06
CA TYR A 451 7.28 14.63 -15.75
C TYR A 451 8.26 14.69 -14.57
N ILE A 452 9.47 14.13 -14.71
CA ILE A 452 10.52 14.22 -13.68
C ILE A 452 11.06 15.64 -13.66
N LEU A 453 11.34 16.22 -14.83
CA LEU A 453 11.71 17.63 -14.95
C LEU A 453 10.64 18.54 -14.32
N ALA A 454 9.35 18.24 -14.55
CA ALA A 454 8.26 18.98 -13.93
C ALA A 454 8.32 18.96 -12.40
N ILE A 455 8.48 17.78 -11.78
CA ILE A 455 8.59 17.64 -10.32
C ILE A 455 9.81 18.40 -9.77
N LEU A 456 10.95 18.32 -10.45
CA LEU A 456 12.17 19.01 -10.02
C LEU A 456 12.04 20.55 -10.12
N LEU A 457 11.29 21.06 -11.10
CA LEU A 457 11.13 22.50 -11.34
C LEU A 457 9.96 23.13 -10.57
N LEU A 458 8.96 22.34 -10.15
CA LEU A 458 7.77 22.83 -9.41
C LEU A 458 8.10 23.65 -8.15
N PRO A 459 9.07 23.28 -7.29
CA PRO A 459 9.43 24.09 -6.13
C PRO A 459 9.80 25.55 -6.50
N GLY A 460 10.44 25.73 -7.65
CA GLY A 460 10.84 27.03 -8.20
C GLY A 460 9.67 27.91 -8.67
N THR A 461 8.42 27.44 -8.57
CA THR A 461 7.22 28.22 -8.87
C THR A 461 6.39 28.52 -7.62
N SER A 462 6.93 28.30 -6.41
CA SER A 462 6.27 28.54 -5.11
C SER A 462 6.23 30.02 -4.69
N LEU A 463 5.79 30.87 -5.62
CA LEU A 463 5.69 32.33 -5.48
C LEU A 463 4.32 32.78 -6.01
N GLN A 464 3.67 33.71 -5.32
CA GLN A 464 2.38 34.25 -5.78
C GLN A 464 2.62 35.39 -6.78
N THR A 465 3.12 35.03 -7.97
CA THR A 465 3.26 35.94 -9.13
C THR A 465 2.54 35.35 -10.35
N ARG A 466 2.11 36.20 -11.29
CA ARG A 466 1.41 35.74 -12.51
C ARG A 466 2.27 34.78 -13.36
N PRO A 467 3.57 35.04 -13.59
CA PRO A 467 4.43 34.07 -14.27
C PRO A 467 4.51 32.74 -13.52
N SER A 468 4.67 32.76 -12.20
CA SER A 468 4.74 31.53 -11.39
C SER A 468 3.43 30.73 -11.44
N LEU A 469 2.26 31.37 -11.51
CA LEU A 469 0.98 30.68 -11.77
C LEU A 469 1.00 29.91 -13.10
N LEU A 470 1.46 30.56 -14.18
CA LEU A 470 1.54 29.94 -15.50
C LEU A 470 2.54 28.78 -15.54
N TYR A 471 3.74 28.98 -14.99
CA TYR A 471 4.78 27.94 -14.95
C TYR A 471 4.35 26.76 -14.10
N GLN A 472 3.76 27.03 -12.92
CA GLN A 472 3.22 25.98 -12.06
C GLN A 472 2.16 25.15 -12.79
N GLY A 473 1.22 25.81 -13.48
CA GLY A 473 0.23 25.16 -14.32
C GLY A 473 0.87 24.24 -15.36
N ILE A 474 1.76 24.77 -16.20
CA ILE A 474 2.41 23.99 -17.26
C ILE A 474 3.14 22.77 -16.70
N LEU A 475 3.90 22.92 -15.60
CA LEU A 475 4.62 21.81 -14.99
C LEU A 475 3.67 20.76 -14.39
N LEU A 476 2.59 21.17 -13.71
CA LEU A 476 1.55 20.24 -13.24
C LEU A 476 0.93 19.46 -14.41
N GLY A 477 0.68 20.15 -15.53
CA GLY A 477 0.17 19.54 -16.75
C GLY A 477 1.14 18.52 -17.35
N LEU A 478 2.42 18.87 -17.50
CA LEU A 478 3.46 17.95 -17.99
C LEU A 478 3.61 16.73 -17.07
N PHE A 479 3.46 16.92 -15.75
CA PHE A 479 3.43 15.81 -14.81
C PHE A 479 2.25 14.87 -15.07
N VAL A 480 1.04 15.40 -15.22
CA VAL A 480 -0.15 14.60 -15.55
C VAL A 480 -0.02 13.92 -16.90
N ASN A 481 0.40 14.63 -17.95
CA ASN A 481 0.60 14.07 -19.28
C ASN A 481 1.56 12.86 -19.24
N GLY A 482 2.71 13.03 -18.57
CA GLY A 482 3.71 11.99 -18.45
C GLY A 482 3.22 10.73 -17.75
N ILE A 483 2.64 10.89 -16.55
CA ILE A 483 2.23 9.75 -15.71
C ILE A 483 0.95 9.09 -16.22
N ALA A 484 -0.06 9.87 -16.61
CA ALA A 484 -1.32 9.32 -17.09
C ALA A 484 -1.13 8.46 -18.34
N ARG A 485 -0.15 8.77 -19.20
CA ARG A 485 0.16 8.02 -20.42
C ARG A 485 1.22 6.93 -20.24
N TRP A 486 2.38 7.26 -19.69
CA TRP A 486 3.55 6.36 -19.68
C TRP A 486 3.86 5.73 -18.32
N ASP A 487 3.08 6.05 -17.28
CA ASP A 487 3.36 5.62 -15.89
C ASP A 487 4.66 6.23 -15.32
N PHE A 488 5.01 5.84 -14.09
CA PHE A 488 6.29 6.18 -13.47
C PHE A 488 7.42 5.32 -14.04
N ASP A 489 8.06 5.79 -15.12
CA ASP A 489 9.23 5.12 -15.72
C ASP A 489 10.55 5.40 -14.95
N SER A 490 11.57 4.59 -15.18
CA SER A 490 12.87 4.71 -14.54
C SER A 490 13.64 5.94 -15.00
N ILE A 491 14.29 6.61 -14.04
CA ILE A 491 15.26 7.68 -14.25
C ILE A 491 16.59 7.13 -14.81
N LEU A 492 16.89 5.85 -14.49
CA LEU A 492 18.11 5.14 -14.90
C LEU A 492 17.74 3.94 -15.77
N GLN A 493 18.19 3.93 -17.02
CA GLN A 493 17.88 2.87 -17.98
C GLN A 493 19.16 2.28 -18.58
N THR A 494 19.19 0.99 -18.87
CA THR A 494 20.34 0.36 -19.55
C THR A 494 20.44 0.87 -20.99
N SER A 495 21.64 0.78 -21.59
CA SER A 495 21.81 1.11 -23.02
C SER A 495 20.94 0.24 -23.93
N ALA A 496 20.59 -0.99 -23.49
CA ALA A 496 19.64 -1.84 -24.21
C ALA A 496 18.20 -1.29 -24.12
N ALA A 497 17.74 -0.90 -22.92
CA ALA A 497 16.41 -0.32 -22.73
C ALA A 497 16.22 1.02 -23.47
N LEU A 498 17.28 1.85 -23.55
CA LEU A 498 17.26 3.11 -24.29
C LEU A 498 17.21 2.95 -25.81
N ARG A 499 17.81 1.87 -26.34
CA ARG A 499 17.80 1.60 -27.78
C ARG A 499 16.41 1.20 -28.26
N ASP A 500 15.60 0.53 -27.43
CA ASP A 500 14.30 -0.04 -27.81
C ASP A 500 14.39 -0.81 -29.15
N ASP A 501 13.73 -0.37 -30.22
CA ASP A 501 13.82 -0.95 -31.57
C ASP A 501 14.87 -0.27 -32.50
N ALA A 502 15.67 0.67 -31.98
CA ALA A 502 16.69 1.37 -32.73
C ALA A 502 17.91 0.48 -33.04
N LYS A 503 18.38 0.51 -34.29
CA LYS A 503 19.54 -0.26 -34.80
C LYS A 503 20.92 0.34 -34.42
N PHE A 504 21.01 1.10 -33.32
CA PHE A 504 22.25 1.83 -32.97
C PHE A 504 23.33 0.88 -32.43
N ASP A 505 24.52 0.92 -33.05
CA ASP A 505 25.70 0.07 -32.77
C ASP A 505 25.42 -1.45 -32.76
N SER A 506 24.43 -1.91 -33.54
CA SER A 506 24.22 -3.35 -33.71
C SER A 506 25.34 -3.97 -34.56
N ALA A 507 25.89 -5.08 -34.09
CA ALA A 507 26.96 -5.80 -34.77
C ALA A 507 26.39 -6.58 -35.96
N VAL A 508 26.20 -5.92 -37.11
CA VAL A 508 25.72 -6.54 -38.35
C VAL A 508 26.93 -6.90 -39.23
N PRO A 509 27.08 -8.15 -39.69
CA PRO A 509 28.15 -8.52 -40.60
C PRO A 509 27.99 -7.79 -41.94
N LYS A 510 29.12 -7.42 -42.54
CA LYS A 510 29.11 -6.89 -43.91
C LYS A 510 28.70 -8.01 -44.86
N VAL A 511 27.70 -7.75 -45.68
CA VAL A 511 27.20 -8.69 -46.69
C VAL A 511 27.99 -8.46 -47.97
N LEU A 512 28.62 -9.50 -48.49
CA LEU A 512 29.29 -9.49 -49.80
C LEU A 512 28.25 -9.52 -50.92
N ASN A 513 28.64 -9.08 -52.12
CA ASN A 513 27.76 -9.12 -53.28
C ASN A 513 27.25 -10.54 -53.52
N ALA A 514 25.93 -10.68 -53.67
CA ALA A 514 25.31 -11.97 -53.89
C ALA A 514 25.67 -12.53 -55.29
N VAL A 515 25.99 -13.82 -55.34
CA VAL A 515 26.17 -14.55 -56.61
C VAL A 515 24.80 -15.05 -57.05
N ILE A 516 24.32 -14.55 -58.20
CA ILE A 516 23.01 -14.90 -58.75
C ILE A 516 23.20 -15.87 -59.91
N GLU A 517 22.66 -17.08 -59.76
CA GLU A 517 22.63 -18.11 -60.80
C GLU A 517 21.19 -18.30 -61.27
N SER A 518 20.94 -18.08 -62.57
CA SER A 518 19.64 -18.31 -63.19
C SER A 518 19.61 -19.67 -63.90
N GLY A 519 18.63 -20.51 -63.57
CA GLY A 519 18.42 -21.83 -64.17
C GLY A 519 16.97 -22.05 -64.61
N ILE A 520 16.70 -23.22 -65.19
CA ILE A 520 15.37 -23.61 -65.71
C ILE A 520 14.32 -23.73 -64.57
N GLU A 521 14.77 -24.05 -63.35
CA GLU A 521 13.92 -24.22 -62.16
C GLU A 521 13.74 -22.94 -61.31
N GLY A 522 14.40 -21.83 -61.66
CA GLY A 522 14.32 -20.57 -60.91
C GLY A 522 15.64 -19.82 -60.79
N VAL A 523 15.67 -18.84 -59.89
CA VAL A 523 16.84 -18.01 -59.56
C VAL A 523 17.39 -18.41 -58.20
N VAL A 524 18.67 -18.75 -58.12
CA VAL A 524 19.39 -19.03 -56.87
C VAL A 524 20.32 -17.85 -56.57
N ALA A 525 20.09 -17.17 -55.46
CA ALA A 525 20.96 -16.12 -54.95
C ALA A 525 21.76 -16.65 -53.75
N THR A 526 23.09 -16.66 -53.88
CA THR A 526 24.00 -17.04 -52.78
C THR A 526 24.57 -15.77 -52.14
N PHE A 527 24.24 -15.54 -50.88
CA PHE A 527 24.75 -14.44 -50.05
C PHE A 527 25.92 -14.95 -49.22
N SER A 528 27.01 -14.19 -49.15
CA SER A 528 28.19 -14.52 -48.33
C SER A 528 28.55 -13.35 -47.42
N TYR A 529 29.25 -13.62 -46.33
CA TYR A 529 29.58 -12.63 -45.30
C TYR A 529 31.06 -12.72 -44.91
N ASP A 530 31.67 -11.60 -44.52
CA ASP A 530 33.12 -11.48 -44.34
C ASP A 530 33.66 -12.28 -43.14
N ALA A 531 33.01 -12.13 -41.97
CA ALA A 531 33.33 -12.81 -40.70
C ALA A 531 32.19 -12.61 -39.68
N TYR A 532 32.07 -13.51 -38.70
CA TYR A 532 31.10 -13.35 -37.61
C TYR A 532 31.51 -12.23 -36.66
N PRO A 533 30.57 -11.35 -36.28
CA PRO A 533 30.78 -10.44 -35.17
C PRO A 533 31.05 -11.21 -33.87
N THR A 534 32.01 -10.74 -33.07
CA THR A 534 32.34 -11.34 -31.76
C THR A 534 31.28 -11.00 -30.71
N GLY A 535 30.89 -11.96 -29.87
CA GLY A 535 29.96 -11.73 -28.75
C GLY A 535 28.47 -11.93 -29.07
N ILE A 536 28.15 -12.70 -30.12
CA ILE A 536 26.79 -13.10 -30.50
C ILE A 536 26.76 -14.62 -30.72
N ASP A 537 25.62 -15.27 -30.45
CA ASP A 537 25.48 -16.75 -30.47
C ASP A 537 25.08 -17.32 -31.85
N GLY A 538 24.58 -16.47 -32.75
CA GLY A 538 24.10 -16.85 -34.06
C GLY A 538 23.61 -15.67 -34.89
N MET A 539 23.11 -15.96 -36.09
CA MET A 539 22.61 -14.99 -37.06
C MET A 539 21.31 -15.48 -37.72
N SER A 540 20.38 -14.56 -37.95
CA SER A 540 19.17 -14.76 -38.74
C SER A 540 19.25 -13.98 -40.04
N VAL A 541 18.96 -14.62 -41.18
CA VAL A 541 18.94 -13.98 -42.50
C VAL A 541 17.50 -13.68 -42.89
N LEU A 542 17.21 -12.40 -43.11
CA LEU A 542 15.90 -11.93 -43.55
C LEU A 542 15.95 -11.62 -45.04
N VAL A 543 15.02 -12.19 -45.82
CA VAL A 543 14.79 -11.86 -47.23
C VAL A 543 13.40 -11.30 -47.36
N ASN A 544 13.29 -10.09 -47.93
CA ASN A 544 12.06 -9.30 -47.95
C ASN A 544 11.46 -9.10 -46.54
N ASP A 545 12.31 -8.78 -45.58
CA ASP A 545 11.95 -8.51 -44.18
C ASP A 545 11.35 -9.72 -43.40
N VAL A 546 11.57 -10.95 -43.90
CA VAL A 546 11.12 -12.21 -43.27
C VAL A 546 12.29 -13.19 -43.15
N GLU A 547 12.47 -13.80 -41.98
CA GLU A 547 13.51 -14.81 -41.73
C GLU A 547 13.36 -15.99 -42.69
N ARG A 548 14.44 -16.28 -43.42
CA ARG A 548 14.55 -17.44 -44.31
C ARG A 548 15.57 -18.46 -43.83
N ASP A 549 16.51 -18.02 -43.00
CA ASP A 549 17.54 -18.89 -42.45
C ASP A 549 18.00 -18.41 -41.07
N ARG A 550 18.45 -19.36 -40.25
CA ARG A 550 18.98 -19.10 -38.91
C ARG A 550 20.12 -20.06 -38.62
N VAL A 551 21.27 -19.52 -38.24
CA VAL A 551 22.50 -20.25 -37.97
C VAL A 551 22.99 -19.94 -36.56
N PHE A 552 23.36 -20.96 -35.78
CA PHE A 552 24.04 -20.83 -34.49
C PHE A 552 25.50 -21.24 -34.62
N TYR A 553 26.42 -20.46 -34.04
CA TYR A 553 27.86 -20.64 -34.30
C TYR A 553 28.46 -21.91 -33.67
N ASN A 554 27.78 -22.51 -32.70
CA ASN A 554 28.20 -23.77 -32.06
C ASN A 554 27.80 -25.04 -32.85
N ASP A 555 26.98 -24.91 -33.90
CA ASP A 555 26.41 -26.06 -34.62
C ASP A 555 27.29 -26.57 -35.80
N GLY A 556 28.52 -26.06 -35.97
CA GLY A 556 29.50 -26.55 -36.95
C GLY A 556 30.10 -25.48 -37.87
N PRO A 557 31.11 -25.82 -38.71
CA PRO A 557 31.96 -24.84 -39.41
C PRO A 557 31.37 -24.27 -40.73
N ASP A 558 30.14 -24.60 -41.11
CA ASP A 558 29.64 -24.36 -42.48
C ASP A 558 28.87 -23.04 -42.69
N GLY A 559 29.11 -21.99 -41.91
CA GLY A 559 28.15 -20.87 -41.83
C GLY A 559 28.54 -19.55 -42.50
N VAL A 560 29.31 -19.52 -43.60
CA VAL A 560 29.72 -18.25 -44.24
C VAL A 560 28.86 -17.87 -45.46
N SER A 561 27.89 -18.70 -45.86
CA SER A 561 26.99 -18.40 -46.99
C SER A 561 25.57 -18.93 -46.82
N PHE A 562 24.58 -18.15 -47.26
CA PHE A 562 23.16 -18.50 -47.32
C PHE A 562 22.68 -18.56 -48.77
N LYS A 563 21.96 -19.61 -49.16
CA LYS A 563 21.37 -19.76 -50.51
C LYS A 563 19.86 -19.54 -50.45
N TRP A 564 19.38 -18.56 -51.22
CA TRP A 564 17.96 -18.30 -51.39
C TRP A 564 17.51 -18.68 -52.81
N ASN A 565 16.47 -19.50 -52.89
CA ASN A 565 15.91 -19.95 -54.16
C ASN A 565 14.57 -19.24 -54.42
N ARG A 566 14.44 -18.57 -55.57
CA ARG A 566 13.19 -18.04 -56.11
C ARG A 566 12.71 -18.96 -57.23
N PRO A 567 11.62 -19.73 -57.05
CA PRO A 567 11.06 -20.57 -58.12
C PRO A 567 10.65 -19.74 -59.34
N SER A 568 10.69 -20.34 -60.54
CA SER A 568 10.25 -19.71 -61.79
C SER A 568 8.72 -19.55 -61.90
N ASP A 569 7.95 -20.28 -61.08
CA ASP A 569 6.49 -20.24 -61.03
C ASP A 569 6.01 -19.70 -59.68
N SER A 570 5.22 -18.62 -59.69
CA SER A 570 4.68 -17.99 -58.47
C SER A 570 3.71 -18.91 -57.71
N THR A 571 3.16 -19.94 -58.37
CA THR A 571 2.36 -20.99 -57.72
C THR A 571 3.19 -22.05 -56.99
N ALA A 572 4.49 -22.17 -57.28
CA ALA A 572 5.42 -23.03 -56.53
C ALA A 572 6.03 -22.33 -55.30
N ALA A 573 6.03 -20.99 -55.25
CA ALA A 573 6.34 -20.26 -54.03
C ALA A 573 5.26 -20.48 -52.94
N LEU A 574 4.00 -20.72 -53.35
CA LEU A 574 2.88 -21.11 -52.48
C LEU A 574 3.08 -22.49 -51.82
N SER A 575 3.83 -23.41 -52.43
CA SER A 575 4.19 -24.71 -51.83
C SER A 575 5.47 -24.65 -50.98
N ALA A 576 6.37 -23.68 -51.23
CA ALA A 576 7.55 -23.42 -50.39
C ALA A 576 7.22 -22.72 -49.05
N LEU A 577 6.01 -22.18 -48.91
CA LEU A 577 5.44 -21.67 -47.65
C LEU A 577 4.60 -22.70 -46.88
N ALA A 578 4.59 -23.97 -47.34
CA ALA A 578 4.06 -25.04 -46.51
C ALA A 578 4.79 -25.02 -45.16
N PRO A 579 4.07 -25.01 -44.00
CA PRO A 579 4.72 -25.14 -42.70
C PRO A 579 5.63 -26.36 -42.77
N ARG A 580 6.91 -26.20 -42.42
CA ARG A 580 7.94 -27.26 -42.42
C ARG A 580 7.26 -28.63 -42.32
N GLN A 581 7.31 -29.39 -43.42
CA GLN A 581 6.65 -30.69 -43.59
C GLN A 581 6.59 -31.48 -42.27
N MET A 582 5.40 -32.01 -41.98
CA MET A 582 5.09 -33.01 -40.94
C MET A 582 6.22 -34.04 -40.81
N ARG A 583 7.20 -33.75 -39.94
CA ARG A 583 8.23 -34.71 -39.55
C ARG A 583 7.73 -35.48 -38.34
N ASN A 584 8.07 -36.77 -38.28
CA ASN A 584 7.95 -37.52 -37.04
C ASN A 584 8.79 -36.80 -35.97
N CYS A 585 8.21 -36.58 -34.79
CA CYS A 585 8.95 -36.02 -33.67
C CYS A 585 10.10 -36.98 -33.29
N PRO A 586 11.32 -36.49 -33.04
CA PRO A 586 12.34 -37.30 -32.37
C PRO A 586 11.88 -37.65 -30.95
N SER A 587 12.56 -38.61 -30.29
CA SER A 587 12.25 -39.02 -28.92
C SER A 587 12.33 -37.87 -27.90
N THR A 588 13.17 -36.87 -28.16
CA THR A 588 13.35 -35.67 -27.33
C THR A 588 13.18 -34.40 -28.17
N PRO A 589 11.94 -34.02 -28.55
CA PRO A 589 11.72 -32.85 -29.38
C PRO A 589 11.92 -31.58 -28.55
N THR A 590 12.76 -30.66 -29.04
CA THR A 590 12.99 -29.34 -28.44
C THR A 590 12.23 -28.25 -29.19
N CYS A 591 11.59 -27.36 -28.43
CA CYS A 591 11.00 -26.13 -28.98
C CYS A 591 12.07 -25.03 -29.10
N PRO A 592 12.00 -24.15 -30.12
CA PRO A 592 11.01 -24.12 -31.20
C PRO A 592 11.33 -25.04 -32.39
N ARG A 593 12.46 -25.76 -32.36
CA ARG A 593 13.02 -26.52 -33.49
C ARG A 593 12.04 -27.52 -34.13
N TRP A 594 11.19 -28.16 -33.33
CA TRP A 594 10.27 -29.22 -33.76
C TRP A 594 8.78 -28.82 -33.72
N ASN A 595 8.47 -27.52 -33.77
CA ASN A 595 7.09 -27.05 -33.84
C ASN A 595 6.35 -27.66 -35.05
N GLY A 596 5.16 -28.20 -34.82
CA GLY A 596 4.33 -28.84 -35.85
C GLY A 596 4.66 -30.30 -36.18
N CYS A 597 5.61 -30.93 -35.47
CA CYS A 597 5.92 -32.36 -35.65
C CYS A 597 4.78 -33.28 -35.18
N ILE A 598 4.74 -34.51 -35.69
CA ILE A 598 3.74 -35.52 -35.34
C ILE A 598 4.39 -36.61 -34.48
N SER A 599 3.79 -36.92 -33.34
CA SER A 599 4.21 -38.01 -32.45
C SER A 599 3.14 -39.10 -32.40
N THR A 600 3.58 -40.36 -32.34
CA THR A 600 2.70 -41.52 -32.18
C THR A 600 2.96 -42.15 -30.82
N SER A 601 1.92 -42.23 -30.01
CA SER A 601 1.91 -42.87 -28.70
C SER A 601 1.96 -44.40 -28.81
N THR A 602 2.38 -45.03 -27.72
CA THR A 602 2.52 -46.48 -27.53
C THR A 602 1.25 -47.29 -27.79
N ASN A 603 0.06 -46.70 -27.64
CA ASN A 603 -1.23 -47.35 -27.92
C ASN A 603 -1.84 -46.92 -29.28
N GLY A 604 -1.04 -46.30 -30.16
CA GLY A 604 -1.42 -45.95 -31.52
C GLY A 604 -2.17 -44.62 -31.68
N ALA A 605 -2.41 -43.86 -30.61
CA ALA A 605 -2.92 -42.50 -30.74
C ALA A 605 -1.85 -41.55 -31.32
N VAL A 606 -2.27 -40.59 -32.13
CA VAL A 606 -1.37 -39.65 -32.85
C VAL A 606 -1.63 -38.23 -32.36
N PHE A 607 -0.56 -37.49 -32.05
CA PHE A 607 -0.59 -36.11 -31.56
C PHE A 607 0.27 -35.18 -32.42
N GLN A 608 -0.19 -33.95 -32.62
CA GLN A 608 0.60 -32.87 -33.24
C GLN A 608 1.10 -31.91 -32.16
N LEU A 609 2.40 -31.60 -32.21
CA LEU A 609 3.07 -30.71 -31.27
C LEU A 609 3.01 -29.25 -31.73
N SER A 610 2.73 -28.35 -30.79
CA SER A 610 2.65 -26.90 -30.98
C SER A 610 3.50 -26.19 -29.92
N CYS A 611 4.61 -25.57 -30.32
CA CYS A 611 5.48 -24.81 -29.42
C CYS A 611 4.85 -23.46 -29.06
N ALA A 612 5.19 -22.92 -27.88
CA ALA A 612 4.71 -21.62 -27.40
C ALA A 612 3.19 -21.45 -27.58
N THR A 613 2.44 -22.52 -27.33
CA THR A 613 1.00 -22.61 -27.57
C THR A 613 0.34 -23.15 -26.31
N ASP A 614 -0.79 -22.56 -25.95
CA ASP A 614 -1.64 -22.95 -24.83
C ASP A 614 -3.06 -23.20 -25.33
N TYR A 615 -3.58 -24.41 -25.12
CA TYR A 615 -4.98 -24.71 -25.38
C TYR A 615 -5.84 -24.48 -24.14
N ASN A 616 -6.93 -23.74 -24.30
CA ASN A 616 -7.95 -23.64 -23.26
C ASN A 616 -8.81 -24.91 -23.24
N GLY A 617 -8.90 -25.56 -22.09
CA GLY A 617 -9.82 -26.68 -21.90
C GLY A 617 -9.93 -27.03 -20.42
N PRO A 618 -10.97 -27.78 -20.02
CA PRO A 618 -11.05 -28.33 -18.67
C PRO A 618 -9.86 -29.28 -18.44
N VAL A 619 -9.01 -28.94 -17.46
CA VAL A 619 -7.92 -29.80 -17.02
C VAL A 619 -8.53 -31.00 -16.30
N ILE A 620 -8.45 -32.17 -16.91
CA ILE A 620 -9.02 -33.42 -16.39
C ILE A 620 -8.02 -34.25 -15.59
N ASP A 621 -6.73 -33.92 -15.72
CA ASP A 621 -5.62 -34.53 -15.00
C ASP A 621 -4.34 -33.69 -15.17
N ALA A 622 -3.35 -33.90 -14.31
CA ALA A 622 -2.01 -33.34 -14.48
C ALA A 622 -0.95 -34.36 -14.05
N THR A 623 0.07 -34.56 -14.87
CA THR A 623 1.17 -35.50 -14.60
C THR A 623 2.51 -34.81 -14.78
N ARG A 624 3.57 -35.37 -14.18
CA ARG A 624 4.94 -34.97 -14.49
C ARG A 624 5.44 -35.74 -15.72
N ALA A 625 6.20 -35.09 -16.58
CA ALA A 625 6.91 -35.71 -17.69
C ALA A 625 8.22 -34.99 -17.97
N GLU A 626 9.27 -35.75 -18.28
CA GLU A 626 10.58 -35.20 -18.57
C GLU A 626 10.70 -34.77 -20.04
N VAL A 627 10.01 -35.47 -20.95
CA VAL A 627 10.02 -35.17 -22.38
C VAL A 627 8.61 -35.03 -22.93
N PHE A 628 8.47 -34.20 -23.95
CA PHE A 628 7.18 -33.77 -24.48
C PHE A 628 6.32 -34.91 -25.06
N VAL A 629 6.97 -35.96 -25.59
CA VAL A 629 6.30 -37.12 -26.18
C VAL A 629 5.55 -37.94 -25.12
N ASP A 630 6.06 -37.96 -23.88
CA ASP A 630 5.44 -38.68 -22.75
C ASP A 630 4.10 -38.07 -22.34
N CYS A 631 3.91 -36.76 -22.56
CA CYS A 631 2.62 -36.11 -22.36
C CYS A 631 1.55 -36.68 -23.29
N GLY A 632 1.90 -36.96 -24.55
CA GLY A 632 1.01 -37.58 -25.53
C GLY A 632 0.67 -39.03 -25.16
N ASP A 633 1.67 -39.79 -24.70
CA ASP A 633 1.47 -41.16 -24.19
C ASP A 633 0.55 -41.16 -22.96
N THR A 634 0.72 -40.24 -22.02
CA THR A 634 -0.14 -40.18 -20.84
C THR A 634 -1.56 -39.74 -21.18
N CYS A 635 -1.72 -38.75 -22.07
CA CYS A 635 -3.03 -38.35 -22.57
C CYS A 635 -3.75 -39.51 -23.25
N SER A 636 -3.03 -40.32 -24.04
CA SER A 636 -3.62 -41.46 -24.76
C SER A 636 -4.23 -42.53 -23.84
N ARG A 637 -3.77 -42.64 -22.58
CA ARG A 637 -4.24 -43.63 -21.60
C ARG A 637 -5.30 -43.08 -20.65
N ARG A 638 -5.54 -41.76 -20.67
CA ARG A 638 -6.53 -41.09 -19.82
C ARG A 638 -7.85 -40.94 -20.56
N SER A 639 -8.89 -41.61 -20.04
CA SER A 639 -10.24 -41.50 -20.61
C SER A 639 -10.71 -40.04 -20.67
N GLY A 640 -11.11 -39.60 -21.86
CA GLY A 640 -11.59 -38.23 -22.11
C GLY A 640 -10.51 -37.21 -22.48
N CYS A 641 -9.22 -37.55 -22.49
CA CYS A 641 -8.14 -36.65 -22.90
C CYS A 641 -8.06 -36.54 -24.43
N VAL A 642 -7.98 -35.30 -24.94
CA VAL A 642 -7.89 -35.00 -26.38
C VAL A 642 -6.83 -33.95 -26.74
N ALA A 643 -6.27 -33.27 -25.75
CA ALA A 643 -5.14 -32.35 -25.89
C ALA A 643 -4.37 -32.25 -24.57
N PHE A 644 -3.20 -31.62 -24.58
CA PHE A 644 -2.42 -31.34 -23.37
C PHE A 644 -1.58 -30.07 -23.50
N ASN A 645 -1.27 -29.44 -22.38
CA ASN A 645 -0.31 -28.34 -22.26
C ASN A 645 0.86 -28.78 -21.36
N MET A 646 2.09 -28.47 -21.74
CA MET A 646 3.30 -28.79 -20.97
C MET A 646 4.00 -27.51 -20.52
N LYS A 647 4.31 -27.43 -19.22
CA LYS A 647 5.07 -26.33 -18.62
C LYS A 647 5.92 -26.86 -17.47
N ASP A 648 7.19 -26.46 -17.41
CA ASP A 648 8.10 -26.75 -16.28
C ASP A 648 8.14 -28.24 -15.87
N GLY A 649 8.06 -29.16 -16.85
CA GLY A 649 8.08 -30.60 -16.61
C GLY A 649 6.73 -31.21 -16.18
N PHE A 650 5.63 -30.46 -16.28
CA PHE A 650 4.27 -30.93 -16.01
C PHE A 650 3.41 -30.90 -17.27
N CYS A 651 2.69 -31.99 -17.54
CA CYS A 651 1.65 -32.10 -18.57
C CYS A 651 0.27 -31.94 -17.93
N TYR A 652 -0.45 -30.90 -18.34
CA TYR A 652 -1.85 -30.67 -18.01
C TYR A 652 -2.72 -31.26 -19.11
N LEU A 653 -3.46 -32.32 -18.79
CA LEU A 653 -4.27 -33.08 -19.74
C LEU A 653 -5.65 -32.44 -19.89
N LEU A 654 -6.11 -32.23 -21.12
CA LEU A 654 -7.32 -31.48 -21.43
C LEU A 654 -8.43 -32.37 -21.98
N GLY A 655 -9.63 -32.19 -21.42
CA GLY A 655 -10.87 -32.81 -21.90
C GLY A 655 -11.62 -31.92 -22.91
N LYS A 656 -12.69 -32.46 -23.51
CA LYS A 656 -13.56 -31.67 -24.40
C LYS A 656 -14.46 -30.71 -23.59
N PRO A 657 -14.78 -29.50 -24.11
CA PRO A 657 -14.28 -28.93 -25.36
C PRO A 657 -12.86 -28.35 -25.21
N VAL A 658 -12.02 -28.55 -26.23
CA VAL A 658 -10.73 -27.87 -26.35
C VAL A 658 -10.96 -26.61 -27.20
N GLY A 659 -10.76 -25.45 -26.58
CA GLY A 659 -10.88 -24.13 -27.18
C GLY A 659 -9.72 -23.78 -28.12
N THR A 660 -9.76 -22.58 -28.67
CA THR A 660 -8.77 -22.10 -29.64
C THR A 660 -7.37 -22.01 -29.04
N ALA A 661 -6.36 -22.36 -29.84
CA ALA A 661 -4.95 -22.21 -29.49
C ALA A 661 -4.63 -20.73 -29.20
N ARG A 662 -3.95 -20.47 -28.08
CA ARG A 662 -3.43 -19.14 -27.72
C ARG A 662 -1.90 -19.16 -27.77
N PRO A 663 -1.26 -18.09 -28.27
CA PRO A 663 0.18 -17.92 -28.10
C PRO A 663 0.55 -17.84 -26.63
N SER A 664 1.57 -18.59 -26.20
CA SER A 664 2.06 -18.59 -24.82
C SER A 664 3.42 -17.94 -24.72
N PHE A 665 3.53 -16.92 -23.86
CA PHE A 665 4.77 -16.21 -23.56
C PHE A 665 5.59 -16.85 -22.42
N ASN A 666 5.10 -17.94 -21.83
CA ASN A 666 5.68 -18.57 -20.62
C ASN A 666 6.27 -19.96 -20.89
N ASN A 667 6.83 -20.21 -22.08
CA ASN A 667 7.40 -21.51 -22.50
C ASN A 667 6.41 -22.70 -22.40
N VAL A 668 5.10 -22.43 -22.48
CA VAL A 668 4.10 -23.52 -22.55
C VAL A 668 4.10 -24.07 -23.97
N ASN A 669 4.25 -25.38 -24.08
CA ASN A 669 4.18 -26.10 -25.34
C ASN A 669 2.98 -27.05 -25.26
N ALA A 670 2.25 -27.28 -26.34
CA ALA A 670 1.00 -28.03 -26.30
C ALA A 670 0.89 -29.09 -27.41
N GLY A 671 0.01 -30.08 -27.20
CA GLY A 671 -0.23 -31.14 -28.17
C GLY A 671 -1.71 -31.43 -28.33
N VAL A 672 -2.16 -31.64 -29.57
CA VAL A 672 -3.55 -31.97 -29.88
C VAL A 672 -3.65 -33.34 -30.55
N GLN A 673 -4.64 -34.13 -30.16
CA GLN A 673 -4.85 -35.46 -30.72
C GLN A 673 -5.41 -35.37 -32.14
N LEU A 674 -4.71 -35.98 -33.10
CA LEU A 674 -5.14 -36.15 -34.48
C LEU A 674 -5.86 -37.49 -34.70
N LYS A 675 -5.47 -38.52 -33.94
CA LYS A 675 -6.02 -39.88 -34.04
C LYS A 675 -6.15 -40.54 -32.66
N ALA A 676 -7.30 -41.17 -32.40
CA ALA A 676 -7.61 -41.90 -31.17
C ALA A 676 -6.84 -43.25 -31.07
N PRO A 677 -6.63 -43.81 -29.85
CA PRO A 677 -5.93 -45.07 -29.67
C PRO A 677 -6.72 -46.26 -30.22
N THR A 678 -6.01 -47.32 -30.61
CA THR A 678 -6.60 -48.58 -31.09
C THR A 678 -6.55 -49.62 -29.97
N ASP A 679 -7.74 -50.10 -29.61
CA ASP A 679 -8.07 -51.13 -28.62
C ASP A 679 -7.90 -50.81 -27.13
N SER A 680 -8.94 -51.25 -26.41
CA SER A 680 -9.28 -50.97 -25.03
C SER A 680 -8.53 -51.87 -24.05
N GLU A 681 -7.76 -51.27 -23.14
CA GLU A 681 -7.40 -51.89 -21.86
C GLU A 681 -7.75 -50.96 -20.69
N LEU A 682 -8.22 -51.57 -19.60
CA LEU A 682 -8.84 -50.92 -18.44
C LEU A 682 -7.92 -49.92 -17.72
N ALA A 683 -8.52 -48.85 -17.21
CA ALA A 683 -7.87 -47.86 -16.34
C ALA A 683 -7.36 -48.49 -15.02
N PRO A 684 -6.20 -48.07 -14.49
CA PRO A 684 -5.68 -48.60 -13.23
C PRO A 684 -6.46 -48.07 -12.02
N GLY A 685 -7.01 -49.01 -11.25
CA GLY A 685 -7.67 -48.80 -9.95
C GLY A 685 -7.87 -50.10 -9.16
N SER A 686 -7.10 -51.16 -9.43
CA SER A 686 -7.35 -52.49 -8.87
C SER A 686 -6.24 -53.06 -7.97
N SER A 687 -5.47 -52.23 -7.28
CA SER A 687 -4.60 -52.71 -6.19
C SER A 687 -5.06 -52.16 -4.83
N THR A 688 -5.65 -53.04 -4.02
CA THR A 688 -5.75 -52.87 -2.57
C THR A 688 -4.34 -52.77 -1.99
N CYS A 689 -4.12 -51.83 -1.07
CA CYS A 689 -2.85 -51.83 -0.32
C CYS A 689 -2.72 -53.19 0.37
N THR A 690 -1.52 -53.76 0.43
CA THR A 690 -1.20 -54.78 1.43
C THR A 690 -1.55 -54.26 2.83
N THR A 691 -1.50 -55.09 3.89
CA THR A 691 -1.91 -54.74 5.27
C THR A 691 -1.21 -53.50 5.88
N VAL A 692 -0.30 -52.84 5.15
CA VAL A 692 0.45 -51.65 5.53
C VAL A 692 0.44 -50.64 4.37
N ILE A 693 0.26 -49.35 4.70
CA ILE A 693 0.39 -48.20 3.80
C ILE A 693 1.84 -47.69 3.86
N ASP A 694 2.61 -47.90 2.80
CA ASP A 694 4.01 -47.47 2.67
C ASP A 694 4.18 -46.50 1.49
N CYS A 695 4.72 -45.30 1.76
CA CYS A 695 4.88 -44.24 0.76
C CYS A 695 6.35 -44.16 0.29
N PRO A 696 6.61 -44.02 -1.03
CA PRO A 696 5.68 -43.75 -2.14
C PRO A 696 5.11 -45.01 -2.82
N THR A 697 5.48 -46.21 -2.35
CA THR A 697 5.25 -47.51 -2.98
C THR A 697 3.77 -47.88 -3.13
N ASN A 698 2.90 -47.32 -2.29
CA ASN A 698 1.46 -47.57 -2.29
C ASN A 698 0.62 -46.30 -2.50
N ASP A 699 1.12 -45.32 -3.27
CA ASP A 699 0.33 -44.14 -3.62
C ASP A 699 -0.95 -44.52 -4.40
N LYS A 700 -2.08 -43.89 -4.04
CA LYS A 700 -3.44 -44.13 -4.57
C LYS A 700 -4.04 -45.52 -4.34
N CYS A 701 -3.42 -46.35 -3.50
CA CYS A 701 -4.02 -47.63 -3.13
C CYS A 701 -5.22 -47.45 -2.19
N LYS A 702 -6.17 -48.40 -2.21
CA LYS A 702 -7.32 -48.41 -1.31
C LYS A 702 -7.05 -49.29 -0.09
N TYR A 703 -7.11 -48.71 1.11
CA TYR A 703 -6.97 -49.39 2.39
C TYR A 703 -8.33 -49.48 3.11
N LEU A 704 -8.65 -50.66 3.63
CA LEU A 704 -9.93 -50.95 4.28
C LEU A 704 -9.69 -51.32 5.74
N THR A 705 -10.29 -50.57 6.67
CA THR A 705 -10.16 -50.81 8.11
C THR A 705 -11.43 -50.36 8.83
N ASN A 706 -11.87 -51.10 9.86
CA ASN A 706 -13.10 -50.86 10.64
C ASN A 706 -14.32 -50.42 9.78
N SER A 707 -14.60 -51.14 8.69
CA SER A 707 -15.72 -50.88 7.76
C SER A 707 -15.67 -49.54 7.03
N LYS A 708 -14.57 -48.80 7.09
CA LYS A 708 -14.30 -47.57 6.33
C LYS A 708 -13.23 -47.84 5.26
N SER A 709 -13.30 -47.13 4.14
CA SER A 709 -12.30 -47.21 3.08
C SER A 709 -11.57 -45.88 2.93
N PHE A 710 -10.24 -45.94 2.94
CA PHE A 710 -9.34 -44.80 2.76
C PHE A 710 -8.53 -44.99 1.49
N ILE A 711 -8.15 -43.89 0.84
CA ILE A 711 -7.25 -43.90 -0.32
C ILE A 711 -5.94 -43.25 0.14
N ALA A 712 -4.84 -43.99 0.07
CA ALA A 712 -3.54 -43.46 0.43
C ALA A 712 -3.08 -42.45 -0.63
N GLN A 713 -2.55 -41.30 -0.20
CA GLN A 713 -1.97 -40.30 -1.10
C GLN A 713 -0.63 -39.83 -0.52
N CYS A 714 0.45 -40.10 -1.23
CA CYS A 714 1.80 -39.81 -0.79
C CYS A 714 2.21 -38.38 -1.20
N ASN A 715 2.93 -37.67 -0.33
CA ASN A 715 3.35 -36.27 -0.51
C ASN A 715 2.19 -35.26 -0.65
N TRP A 716 1.03 -35.59 -0.09
CA TRP A 716 -0.14 -34.73 0.00
C TRP A 716 -0.37 -34.30 1.45
N ASP A 717 -0.64 -33.01 1.67
CA ASP A 717 -1.15 -32.50 2.95
C ASP A 717 -2.54 -31.89 2.74
N TYR A 718 -3.51 -32.40 3.49
CA TYR A 718 -4.86 -31.83 3.54
C TYR A 718 -4.91 -30.74 4.61
N TYR A 719 -4.68 -29.49 4.21
CA TYR A 719 -4.60 -28.36 5.14
C TYR A 719 -5.94 -28.07 5.84
N GLY A 720 -5.93 -27.94 7.19
CA GLY A 720 -7.10 -27.63 8.02
C GLY A 720 -8.01 -28.83 8.36
N GLY A 721 -8.84 -28.68 9.40
CA GLY A 721 -9.81 -29.71 9.83
C GLY A 721 -9.28 -30.75 10.83
N ASP A 722 -8.14 -30.50 11.47
CA ASP A 722 -7.55 -31.39 12.47
C ASP A 722 -8.42 -31.44 13.74
N ILE A 723 -8.96 -32.62 14.03
CA ILE A 723 -9.77 -32.88 15.23
C ILE A 723 -8.96 -33.49 16.37
N ALA A 724 -7.82 -34.11 16.05
CA ALA A 724 -6.91 -34.67 17.04
C ALA A 724 -5.51 -34.91 16.44
N TYR A 725 -4.54 -35.02 17.33
CA TYR A 725 -3.16 -35.36 17.02
C TYR A 725 -2.76 -36.60 17.81
N LYS A 726 -2.06 -37.54 17.16
CA LYS A 726 -1.43 -38.69 17.78
C LYS A 726 -0.03 -38.91 17.21
N SER A 727 0.91 -39.35 18.03
CA SER A 727 2.18 -39.85 17.51
C SER A 727 1.99 -41.32 17.13
N THR A 728 2.21 -41.65 15.85
CA THR A 728 2.15 -43.02 15.35
C THR A 728 3.38 -43.31 14.52
N ASP A 729 3.98 -44.46 14.74
CA ASP A 729 5.18 -44.95 14.05
C ASP A 729 4.95 -45.26 12.56
N THR A 730 3.69 -45.44 12.13
CA THR A 730 3.35 -45.68 10.72
C THR A 730 2.06 -44.95 10.30
N MET A 731 1.94 -44.65 8.99
CA MET A 731 0.73 -44.11 8.36
C MET A 731 -0.47 -45.07 8.50
N THR A 732 -0.24 -46.39 8.43
CA THR A 732 -1.29 -47.40 8.63
C THR A 732 -1.98 -47.26 9.98
N LYS A 733 -1.19 -47.16 11.06
CA LYS A 733 -1.72 -46.95 12.42
C LYS A 733 -2.44 -45.62 12.55
N CYS A 734 -1.98 -44.59 11.84
CA CYS A 734 -2.67 -43.30 11.79
C CYS A 734 -4.08 -43.43 11.18
N VAL A 735 -4.22 -44.18 10.09
CA VAL A 735 -5.51 -44.46 9.46
C VAL A 735 -6.41 -45.34 10.34
N ASP A 736 -5.84 -46.36 11.00
CA ASP A 736 -6.60 -47.21 11.93
C ASP A 736 -7.15 -46.42 13.13
N GLU A 737 -6.36 -45.48 13.66
CA GLU A 737 -6.78 -44.55 14.71
C GLU A 737 -7.92 -43.64 14.23
N CYS A 738 -7.87 -43.12 13.01
CA CYS A 738 -8.98 -42.37 12.41
C CYS A 738 -10.24 -43.22 12.26
N ALA A 739 -10.08 -44.50 11.93
CA ALA A 739 -11.23 -45.36 11.68
C ALA A 739 -12.10 -45.53 12.93
N ILE A 740 -11.47 -45.58 14.11
CA ILE A 740 -12.13 -45.68 15.43
C ILE A 740 -12.44 -44.33 16.09
N PHE A 741 -11.77 -43.24 15.70
CA PHE A 741 -11.99 -41.92 16.30
C PHE A 741 -13.32 -41.29 15.82
N PRO A 742 -14.26 -40.95 16.72
CA PRO A 742 -15.57 -40.40 16.32
C PRO A 742 -15.42 -39.12 15.50
N GLY A 743 -16.05 -39.07 14.32
CA GLY A 743 -16.02 -37.90 13.43
C GLY A 743 -14.80 -37.78 12.53
N CYS A 744 -13.81 -38.69 12.61
CA CYS A 744 -12.67 -38.69 11.70
C CYS A 744 -13.03 -39.31 10.33
N VAL A 745 -12.66 -38.61 9.26
CA VAL A 745 -12.88 -39.03 7.86
C VAL A 745 -11.63 -38.99 6.98
N ALA A 746 -10.54 -38.35 7.43
CA ALA A 746 -9.25 -38.30 6.72
C ALA A 746 -8.07 -38.18 7.71
N VAL A 747 -6.84 -38.42 7.23
CA VAL A 747 -5.61 -38.22 8.02
C VAL A 747 -4.49 -37.59 7.19
N THR A 748 -3.61 -36.80 7.83
CA THR A 748 -2.27 -36.48 7.31
C THR A 748 -1.24 -37.13 8.23
N TRP A 749 -0.19 -37.75 7.68
CA TRP A 749 0.92 -38.32 8.45
C TRP A 749 2.27 -37.83 7.93
N VAL A 750 3.10 -37.26 8.82
CA VAL A 750 4.43 -36.73 8.51
C VAL A 750 5.38 -37.04 9.66
N ASP A 751 6.51 -37.70 9.41
CA ASP A 751 7.56 -37.96 10.41
C ASP A 751 7.03 -38.47 11.77
N SER A 752 6.23 -39.54 11.72
CA SER A 752 5.57 -40.16 12.88
C SER A 752 4.50 -39.32 13.58
N ASN A 753 4.07 -38.21 12.97
CA ASN A 753 2.98 -37.36 13.45
C ASN A 753 1.70 -37.66 12.66
N CYS A 754 0.66 -38.13 13.35
CA CYS A 754 -0.65 -38.41 12.79
C CYS A 754 -1.65 -37.32 13.14
N TYR A 755 -2.21 -36.66 12.13
CA TYR A 755 -3.25 -35.65 12.26
C TYR A 755 -4.57 -36.23 11.78
N LEU A 756 -5.53 -36.40 12.70
CA LEU A 756 -6.87 -36.91 12.42
C LEU A 756 -7.76 -35.76 11.96
N LYS A 757 -8.51 -35.93 10.86
CA LYS A 757 -9.27 -34.85 10.22
C LYS A 757 -10.76 -35.16 10.07
N ASN A 758 -11.61 -34.13 10.07
CA ASN A 758 -13.04 -34.26 9.77
C ASN A 758 -13.47 -33.53 8.47
N ASN A 759 -14.70 -33.79 8.00
CA ASN A 759 -15.31 -33.12 6.85
C ASN A 759 -15.85 -31.71 7.15
N ASN A 760 -15.65 -31.20 8.37
CA ASN A 760 -16.08 -29.87 8.78
C ASN A 760 -14.95 -28.86 8.57
N THR A 761 -14.55 -28.66 7.31
CA THR A 761 -14.07 -27.36 6.83
C THR A 761 -15.24 -26.43 6.50
N LYS A 762 -16.39 -26.60 7.17
CA LYS A 762 -17.28 -25.47 7.41
C LYS A 762 -16.72 -24.71 8.60
N THR A 763 -15.95 -23.67 8.30
CA THR A 763 -16.02 -22.43 9.08
C THR A 763 -17.50 -22.17 9.29
N VAL A 764 -18.00 -22.37 10.51
CA VAL A 764 -19.30 -21.83 10.88
C VAL A 764 -19.05 -20.33 10.92
N TYR A 765 -19.27 -19.67 9.79
CA TYR A 765 -19.64 -18.26 9.81
C TYR A 765 -20.95 -18.22 10.58
N ASN A 766 -20.83 -18.04 11.89
CA ASN A 766 -21.99 -17.60 12.64
C ASN A 766 -22.29 -16.20 12.10
N ASN A 767 -23.47 -16.01 11.49
CA ASN A 767 -23.86 -14.76 10.85
C ASN A 767 -23.81 -13.55 11.80
N ASP A 768 -23.72 -13.81 13.10
CA ASP A 768 -23.61 -12.81 14.18
C ASP A 768 -22.17 -12.34 14.42
N VAL A 769 -21.15 -13.19 14.24
CA VAL A 769 -19.71 -12.85 14.45
C VAL A 769 -19.14 -12.07 13.25
N ASP A 770 -19.85 -12.07 12.12
CA ASP A 770 -19.40 -11.50 10.85
C ASP A 770 -19.80 -10.03 10.62
N ARG A 771 -20.35 -9.38 11.64
CA ARG A 771 -20.73 -7.96 11.62
C ARG A 771 -19.92 -7.19 12.66
N PRO A 772 -19.51 -5.95 12.39
CA PRO A 772 -19.77 -5.14 11.19
C PRO A 772 -18.91 -5.52 9.95
N ILE A 773 -19.36 -5.14 8.75
CA ILE A 773 -18.69 -5.49 7.47
C ILE A 773 -17.32 -4.82 7.33
N LEU A 774 -17.15 -3.59 7.80
CA LEU A 774 -15.90 -2.84 7.62
C LEU A 774 -14.72 -3.52 8.36
N PRO A 775 -14.83 -3.87 9.66
CA PRO A 775 -13.87 -4.72 10.37
C PRO A 775 -13.57 -6.05 9.68
N LYS A 776 -14.54 -6.64 8.96
CA LYS A 776 -14.33 -7.89 8.22
C LYS A 776 -13.40 -7.72 7.02
N LEU A 777 -13.42 -6.55 6.37
CA LEU A 777 -12.66 -6.28 5.16
C LEU A 777 -11.26 -5.69 5.44
N THR A 778 -11.09 -4.98 6.55
CA THR A 778 -9.85 -4.25 6.83
C THR A 778 -9.60 -4.00 8.31
N SER A 779 -8.33 -4.04 8.73
CA SER A 779 -7.89 -3.63 10.08
C SER A 779 -7.90 -2.11 10.28
N ILE A 780 -8.10 -1.33 9.21
CA ILE A 780 -8.12 0.14 9.27
C ILE A 780 -9.18 0.65 10.25
N PHE A 781 -10.31 -0.05 10.39
CA PHE A 781 -11.33 0.31 11.39
C PHE A 781 -10.74 0.39 12.80
N LEU A 782 -10.07 -0.69 13.23
CA LEU A 782 -9.46 -0.76 14.55
C LEU A 782 -8.31 0.24 14.68
N HIS A 783 -7.47 0.38 13.65
CA HIS A 783 -6.37 1.35 13.66
C HIS A 783 -6.89 2.79 13.80
N TYR A 784 -7.97 3.13 13.11
CA TYR A 784 -8.60 4.45 13.16
C TYR A 784 -9.13 4.74 14.56
N HIS A 785 -9.92 3.84 15.14
CA HIS A 785 -10.51 4.04 16.46
C HIS A 785 -9.46 4.03 17.59
N ALA A 786 -8.41 3.22 17.45
CA ALA A 786 -7.24 3.29 18.34
C ALA A 786 -6.50 4.63 18.22
N TYR A 787 -6.32 5.16 17.01
CA TYR A 787 -5.66 6.45 16.80
C TYR A 787 -6.48 7.62 17.36
N VAL A 788 -7.79 7.65 17.07
CA VAL A 788 -8.73 8.65 17.58
C VAL A 788 -8.86 8.58 19.10
N GLY A 789 -8.76 7.38 19.67
CA GLY A 789 -8.92 7.12 21.10
C GLY A 789 -10.38 7.02 21.53
N ASP A 790 -11.21 6.37 20.71
CA ASP A 790 -12.61 6.05 20.99
C ASP A 790 -12.93 4.55 20.80
N GLU A 791 -11.89 3.71 20.82
CA GLU A 791 -11.96 2.27 20.58
C GLU A 791 -12.93 1.57 21.53
N ALA A 792 -12.79 1.78 22.83
CA ALA A 792 -13.54 1.03 23.84
C ALA A 792 -15.04 1.37 23.77
N SER A 793 -15.37 2.65 23.69
CA SER A 793 -16.75 3.12 23.52
C SER A 793 -17.38 2.68 22.21
N THR A 794 -16.59 2.66 21.12
CA THR A 794 -17.09 2.20 19.82
C THR A 794 -17.38 0.71 19.86
N ILE A 795 -16.46 -0.11 20.37
CA ILE A 795 -16.64 -1.56 20.53
C ILE A 795 -17.82 -1.86 21.47
N HIS A 796 -18.01 -1.07 22.53
CA HIS A 796 -19.16 -1.21 23.42
C HIS A 796 -20.49 -1.08 22.69
N LYS A 797 -20.65 -0.02 21.88
CA LYS A 797 -21.84 0.18 21.04
C LYS A 797 -22.05 -0.98 20.06
N LEU A 798 -20.97 -1.60 19.58
CA LEU A 798 -21.06 -2.78 18.75
C LEU A 798 -21.51 -4.01 19.54
N HIS A 799 -21.05 -4.19 20.78
CA HIS A 799 -21.52 -5.27 21.65
C HIS A 799 -22.99 -5.12 22.04
N GLU A 800 -23.45 -3.89 22.32
CA GLU A 800 -24.87 -3.61 22.54
C GLU A 800 -25.72 -3.99 21.33
N ARG A 801 -25.18 -3.85 20.12
CA ARG A 801 -25.89 -4.11 18.86
C ARG A 801 -25.83 -5.56 18.38
N TYR A 802 -24.67 -6.20 18.48
CA TYR A 802 -24.38 -7.49 17.86
C TYR A 802 -24.20 -8.63 18.88
N GLY A 803 -24.18 -8.31 20.17
CA GLY A 803 -24.05 -9.29 21.25
C GLY A 803 -22.61 -9.50 21.70
N PRO A 804 -22.30 -10.63 22.37
CA PRO A 804 -21.07 -10.80 23.16
C PRO A 804 -19.79 -11.02 22.32
N TYR A 805 -19.90 -11.13 21.00
CA TYR A 805 -18.78 -11.34 20.09
C TYR A 805 -18.83 -10.32 18.97
N VAL A 806 -17.80 -9.50 18.84
CA VAL A 806 -17.73 -8.47 17.80
C VAL A 806 -16.43 -8.61 17.05
N ARG A 807 -16.49 -8.71 15.72
CA ARG A 807 -15.30 -8.65 14.87
C ARG A 807 -14.83 -7.20 14.77
N VAL A 808 -13.56 -6.97 15.10
CA VAL A 808 -12.94 -5.63 15.14
C VAL A 808 -11.86 -5.45 14.07
N ALA A 809 -11.33 -6.54 13.53
CA ALA A 809 -10.50 -6.57 12.31
C ALA A 809 -10.64 -7.95 11.61
N PRO A 810 -10.09 -8.18 10.40
CA PRO A 810 -10.39 -9.38 9.61
C PRO A 810 -10.16 -10.69 10.36
N ASN A 811 -9.09 -10.75 11.16
CA ASN A 811 -8.74 -11.90 11.99
C ASN A 811 -8.84 -11.63 13.51
N GLU A 812 -9.57 -10.57 13.92
CA GLU A 812 -9.61 -10.14 15.33
C GLU A 812 -11.03 -9.97 15.87
N ILE A 813 -11.26 -10.51 17.07
CA ILE A 813 -12.57 -10.55 17.72
C ILE A 813 -12.45 -10.05 19.17
N ASP A 814 -13.34 -9.14 19.56
CA ASP A 814 -13.56 -8.74 20.95
C ASP A 814 -14.68 -9.58 21.58
N ILE A 815 -14.50 -9.96 22.85
CA ILE A 815 -15.41 -10.81 23.62
C ILE A 815 -15.76 -10.13 24.94
N SER A 816 -17.02 -9.73 25.10
CA SER A 816 -17.55 -9.08 26.31
C SER A 816 -18.12 -10.05 27.35
N ASP A 817 -17.79 -11.34 27.24
CA ASP A 817 -18.24 -12.41 28.14
C ASP A 817 -17.09 -12.93 29.03
N ALA A 818 -17.25 -12.78 30.35
CA ALA A 818 -16.25 -13.20 31.32
C ALA A 818 -15.98 -14.72 31.32
N ASP A 819 -16.84 -15.56 30.75
CA ASP A 819 -16.57 -17.00 30.56
C ASP A 819 -15.37 -17.27 29.64
N ALA A 820 -14.99 -16.31 28.80
CA ALA A 820 -13.82 -16.43 27.93
C ALA A 820 -12.49 -16.24 28.69
N ILE A 821 -12.51 -15.53 29.82
CA ILE A 821 -11.30 -15.15 30.57
C ILE A 821 -10.45 -16.36 30.97
N PRO A 822 -11.01 -17.44 31.55
CA PRO A 822 -10.20 -18.59 31.94
C PRO A 822 -9.49 -19.23 30.76
N ALA A 823 -10.11 -19.30 29.57
CA ALA A 823 -9.47 -19.90 28.40
C ALA A 823 -8.37 -18.99 27.83
N ILE A 824 -8.68 -17.70 27.63
CA ILE A 824 -7.78 -16.75 26.98
C ILE A 824 -6.56 -16.44 27.86
N TYR A 825 -6.73 -16.26 29.17
CA TYR A 825 -5.66 -15.69 30.01
C TYR A 825 -5.10 -16.64 31.07
N VAL A 826 -5.84 -17.67 31.51
CA VAL A 826 -5.52 -18.43 32.73
C VAL A 826 -5.11 -19.87 32.45
N SER A 827 -5.97 -20.62 31.75
CA SER A 827 -5.89 -22.06 31.58
C SER A 827 -4.64 -22.42 30.77
N LYS A 828 -3.87 -23.40 31.26
CA LYS A 828 -2.61 -23.83 30.64
C LYS A 828 -1.61 -22.68 30.39
N GLY A 829 -1.67 -21.61 31.20
CA GLY A 829 -0.79 -20.45 31.07
C GLY A 829 -1.38 -19.29 30.26
N GLY A 830 -2.57 -19.47 29.67
CA GLY A 830 -3.19 -18.52 28.75
C GLY A 830 -2.72 -18.71 27.30
N PHE A 831 -3.45 -18.10 26.38
CA PHE A 831 -3.05 -17.99 24.98
C PHE A 831 -1.79 -17.11 24.85
N PRO A 832 -1.01 -17.21 23.76
CA PRO A 832 0.10 -16.30 23.49
C PRO A 832 -0.38 -14.86 23.28
N LYS A 833 0.40 -13.86 23.72
CA LYS A 833 0.12 -12.44 23.42
C LYS A 833 0.20 -12.17 21.91
N ALA A 834 -0.63 -11.25 21.41
CA ALA A 834 -0.56 -10.81 20.02
C ALA A 834 0.73 -10.02 19.71
N ALA A 835 1.12 -9.95 18.44
CA ALA A 835 2.37 -9.32 18.00
C ALA A 835 2.44 -7.81 18.31
N CYS A 836 1.30 -7.13 18.43
CA CYS A 836 1.19 -5.70 18.73
C CYS A 836 1.87 -5.28 20.05
N TYR A 837 2.05 -6.20 21.01
CA TYR A 837 2.76 -5.89 22.26
C TYR A 837 4.23 -5.55 22.07
N ALA A 838 4.86 -5.97 20.96
CA ALA A 838 6.24 -5.61 20.63
C ALA A 838 6.41 -4.10 20.35
N ASN A 839 5.33 -3.37 20.07
CA ASN A 839 5.36 -1.91 19.91
C ASN A 839 5.65 -1.17 21.24
N PHE A 840 5.63 -1.89 22.38
CA PHE A 840 6.04 -1.38 23.69
C PHE A 840 7.47 -1.80 24.09
N ASP A 841 8.28 -2.32 23.16
CA ASP A 841 9.71 -2.52 23.42
C ASP A 841 10.39 -1.17 23.70
N ILE A 842 11.31 -1.14 24.66
CA ILE A 842 11.98 0.09 25.12
C ILE A 842 13.46 -0.01 24.80
N ASP A 843 14.02 1.01 24.13
CA ASP A 843 15.44 1.07 23.74
C ASP A 843 15.91 -0.18 22.96
N GLY A 844 15.03 -0.77 22.14
CA GLY A 844 15.29 -2.00 21.39
C GLY A 844 15.29 -3.28 22.23
N HIS A 845 14.89 -3.22 23.50
CA HIS A 845 14.80 -4.36 24.40
C HIS A 845 13.34 -4.74 24.71
N LYS A 846 13.08 -6.06 24.69
CA LYS A 846 11.80 -6.63 25.13
C LYS A 846 11.70 -6.59 26.65
N THR A 847 10.61 -6.02 27.17
CA THR A 847 10.34 -5.95 28.62
C THR A 847 9.53 -7.16 29.09
N ILE A 848 9.38 -7.33 30.42
CA ILE A 848 8.48 -8.36 30.99
C ILE A 848 7.03 -8.15 30.53
N PHE A 849 6.65 -6.91 30.23
CA PHE A 849 5.34 -6.54 29.70
C PHE A 849 5.23 -6.81 28.19
N SER A 850 6.15 -6.28 27.38
CA SER A 850 6.04 -6.29 25.91
C SER A 850 6.30 -7.66 25.28
N THR A 851 7.15 -8.50 25.90
CA THR A 851 7.55 -9.78 25.30
C THR A 851 6.36 -10.73 25.07
N ILE A 852 6.26 -11.26 23.85
CA ILE A 852 5.30 -12.32 23.50
C ILE A 852 5.82 -13.72 23.85
N ASP A 853 7.14 -13.87 23.98
CA ASP A 853 7.82 -15.15 24.25
C ASP A 853 7.79 -15.47 25.75
N THR A 854 7.18 -16.61 26.08
CA THR A 854 7.06 -17.11 27.46
C THR A 854 8.37 -17.62 28.03
N ASP A 855 9.25 -18.19 27.22
CA ASP A 855 10.55 -18.71 27.65
C ASP A 855 11.52 -17.56 27.91
N TYR A 856 11.43 -16.49 27.12
CA TYR A 856 12.13 -15.24 27.41
C TYR A 856 11.62 -14.57 28.71
N ARG A 857 10.29 -14.54 28.90
CA ARG A 857 9.67 -13.83 30.03
C ARG A 857 9.87 -14.53 31.38
N SER A 858 9.67 -15.83 31.42
CA SER A 858 9.61 -16.62 32.65
C SER A 858 10.81 -16.42 33.59
N PRO A 859 12.08 -16.49 33.13
CA PRO A 859 13.23 -16.28 34.02
C PRO A 859 13.28 -14.85 34.59
N ARG A 860 12.98 -13.84 33.76
CA ARG A 860 12.97 -12.42 34.15
C ARG A 860 11.88 -12.11 35.18
N ALA A 861 10.67 -12.61 34.94
CA ALA A 861 9.57 -12.43 35.87
C ALA A 861 9.80 -13.18 37.19
N LYS A 862 10.28 -14.43 37.13
CA LYS A 862 10.48 -15.27 38.33
C LYS A 862 11.38 -14.62 39.38
N VAL A 863 12.40 -13.86 38.96
CA VAL A 863 13.35 -13.24 39.89
C VAL A 863 12.80 -11.97 40.57
N VAL A 864 11.87 -11.26 39.92
CA VAL A 864 11.30 -9.99 40.43
C VAL A 864 9.91 -10.12 41.05
N VAL A 865 9.11 -11.14 40.67
CA VAL A 865 7.76 -11.40 41.26
C VAL A 865 7.73 -11.35 42.80
N PRO A 866 8.72 -11.89 43.54
CA PRO A 866 8.72 -11.82 45.01
C PRO A 866 8.65 -10.40 45.58
N LEU A 867 9.15 -9.38 44.84
CA LEU A 867 9.07 -7.98 45.26
C LEU A 867 7.63 -7.47 45.34
N PHE A 868 6.74 -8.00 44.50
CA PHE A 868 5.33 -7.62 44.43
C PHE A 868 4.45 -8.50 45.34
N SER A 869 5.04 -9.35 46.18
CA SER A 869 4.30 -10.16 47.15
C SER A 869 3.77 -9.31 48.31
N THR A 870 2.66 -9.71 48.92
CA THR A 870 2.11 -9.04 50.11
C THR A 870 3.12 -8.96 51.26
N LYS A 871 3.98 -9.99 51.40
CA LYS A 871 5.08 -10.00 52.38
C LYS A 871 6.07 -8.87 52.14
N SER A 872 6.63 -8.76 50.93
CA SER A 872 7.60 -7.71 50.57
C SER A 872 7.01 -6.31 50.74
N LEU A 873 5.73 -6.15 50.40
CA LEU A 873 5.01 -4.88 50.56
C LEU A 873 4.86 -4.49 52.03
N ARG A 874 4.49 -5.42 52.91
CA ARG A 874 4.41 -5.19 54.37
C ARG A 874 5.77 -4.81 54.96
N GLU A 875 6.83 -5.49 54.54
CA GLU A 875 8.21 -5.20 54.98
C GLU A 875 8.66 -3.77 54.63
N ASN A 876 8.09 -3.16 53.59
CA ASN A 876 8.41 -1.79 53.17
C ASN A 876 7.23 -0.80 53.30
N GLU A 877 6.15 -1.18 53.99
CA GLU A 877 4.92 -0.39 54.04
C GLU A 877 5.15 1.01 54.62
N LYS A 878 6.01 1.11 55.65
CA LYS A 878 6.35 2.40 56.29
C LYS A 878 6.93 3.42 55.29
N ALA A 879 7.76 2.97 54.35
CA ALA A 879 8.35 3.85 53.33
C ALA A 879 7.30 4.32 52.31
N ILE A 880 6.40 3.41 51.91
CA ILE A 880 5.27 3.74 51.01
C ILE A 880 4.31 4.72 51.69
N ARG A 881 3.95 4.48 52.97
CA ARG A 881 3.15 5.40 53.79
C ARG A 881 3.78 6.78 53.88
N GLY A 882 5.11 6.86 54.08
CA GLY A 882 5.82 8.13 54.08
C GLY A 882 5.69 8.92 52.77
N CYS A 883 5.57 8.26 51.61
CA CYS A 883 5.30 8.94 50.34
C CYS A 883 3.86 9.49 50.30
N VAL A 884 2.90 8.70 50.79
CA VAL A 884 1.48 9.11 50.91
C VAL A 884 1.33 10.31 51.86
N ASP A 885 2.01 10.29 53.00
CA ASP A 885 1.99 11.40 53.97
C ASP A 885 2.48 12.70 53.34
N ARG A 886 3.62 12.67 52.63
CA ARG A 886 4.13 13.86 51.90
C ARG A 886 3.16 14.35 50.83
N MET A 887 2.50 13.44 50.10
CA MET A 887 1.49 13.83 49.10
C MET A 887 0.31 14.56 49.76
N VAL A 888 -0.18 14.07 50.89
CA VAL A 888 -1.30 14.68 51.62
C VAL A 888 -0.88 16.01 52.27
N GLU A 889 0.35 16.12 52.77
CA GLU A 889 0.92 17.38 53.25
C GLU A 889 0.96 18.42 52.12
N ARG A 890 1.50 18.06 50.95
CA ARG A 890 1.49 18.92 49.77
C ARG A 890 0.08 19.32 49.34
N LEU A 891 -0.86 18.37 49.34
CA LEU A 891 -2.26 18.66 49.02
C LEU A 891 -2.85 19.68 49.98
N ASN A 892 -2.59 19.55 51.27
CA ASN A 892 -3.07 20.46 52.29
C ASN A 892 -2.46 21.86 52.13
N GLU A 893 -1.16 21.96 51.83
CA GLU A 893 -0.50 23.23 51.51
C GLU A 893 -1.13 23.90 50.29
N GLU A 894 -1.31 23.16 49.20
CA GLU A 894 -1.87 23.70 47.96
C GLU A 894 -3.36 24.05 48.11
N ALA A 895 -4.14 23.26 48.85
CA ALA A 895 -5.54 23.54 49.17
C ALA A 895 -5.70 24.87 49.93
N ASN A 896 -4.79 25.18 50.85
CA ASN A 896 -4.79 26.46 51.60
C ASN A 896 -4.58 27.69 50.71
N THR A 897 -4.02 27.53 49.51
CA THR A 897 -3.87 28.63 48.55
C THR A 897 -5.18 29.05 47.90
N LYS A 898 -6.24 28.23 48.02
CA LYS A 898 -7.54 28.39 47.35
C LYS A 898 -7.49 28.46 45.82
N LYS A 899 -6.35 28.11 45.22
CA LYS A 899 -6.19 27.98 43.78
C LYS A 899 -6.59 26.55 43.35
N PRO A 900 -6.99 26.35 42.08
CA PRO A 900 -7.20 25.01 41.55
C PRO A 900 -5.93 24.15 41.64
N VAL A 901 -6.07 22.96 42.23
CA VAL A 901 -5.00 21.96 42.41
C VAL A 901 -5.19 20.84 41.39
N ASN A 902 -4.20 20.61 40.52
CA ASN A 902 -4.23 19.50 39.57
C ASN A 902 -3.91 18.18 40.29
N VAL A 903 -4.95 17.47 40.72
CA VAL A 903 -4.78 16.22 41.47
C VAL A 903 -4.22 15.09 40.61
N LEU A 904 -4.35 15.13 39.28
CA LEU A 904 -3.70 14.13 38.40
C LEU A 904 -2.17 14.24 38.48
N ASN A 905 -1.64 15.46 38.46
CA ASN A 905 -0.21 15.69 38.58
C ASN A 905 0.31 15.26 39.97
N LEU A 906 -0.44 15.61 41.02
CA LEU A 906 -0.11 15.25 42.40
C LEU A 906 -0.10 13.72 42.62
N THR A 907 -1.09 13.01 42.10
CA THR A 907 -1.17 11.55 42.28
C THR A 907 -0.16 10.80 41.42
N ARG A 908 0.17 11.30 40.21
CA ARG A 908 1.34 10.81 39.44
C ARG A 908 2.65 11.01 40.22
N SER A 909 2.79 12.13 40.93
CA SER A 909 3.96 12.41 41.79
C SER A 909 4.10 11.40 42.92
N LEU A 910 3.00 11.04 43.59
CA LEU A 910 2.99 9.96 44.59
C LEU A 910 3.35 8.60 43.96
N ALA A 911 2.78 8.29 42.80
CA ALA A 911 2.94 6.99 42.17
C ALA A 911 4.41 6.73 41.78
N VAL A 912 5.09 7.70 41.17
CA VAL A 912 6.52 7.56 40.84
C VAL A 912 7.39 7.41 42.09
N ASP A 913 7.08 8.13 43.17
CA ASP A 913 7.80 8.04 44.43
C ASP A 913 7.60 6.68 45.12
N ALA A 914 6.39 6.16 45.14
CA ALA A 914 6.08 4.88 45.75
C ALA A 914 6.75 3.71 45.00
N VAL A 915 6.66 3.72 43.66
CA VAL A 915 7.28 2.71 42.79
C VAL A 915 8.80 2.72 42.94
N SER A 916 9.43 3.89 42.84
CA SER A 916 10.88 4.03 42.98
C SER A 916 11.37 3.64 44.38
N THR A 917 10.71 4.14 45.43
CA THR A 917 11.05 3.80 46.82
C THR A 917 10.93 2.31 47.11
N HIS A 918 9.90 1.65 46.58
CA HIS A 918 9.66 0.25 46.85
C HIS A 918 10.58 -0.68 46.04
N LEU A 919 10.64 -0.49 44.72
CA LEU A 919 11.32 -1.41 43.81
C LEU A 919 12.81 -1.11 43.67
N PHE A 920 13.19 0.17 43.72
CA PHE A 920 14.56 0.62 43.50
C PHE A 920 15.30 0.96 44.79
N ARG A 921 14.56 1.19 45.89
CA ARG A 921 15.10 1.69 47.17
C ARG A 921 15.77 3.07 47.05
N GLU A 922 15.41 3.78 46.00
CA GLU A 922 15.80 5.16 45.69
C GLU A 922 14.51 5.92 45.40
N ASN A 923 14.35 7.11 45.96
CA ASN A 923 13.14 7.92 45.77
C ASN A 923 13.36 8.89 44.61
N TYR A 924 12.41 8.95 43.67
CA TYR A 924 12.45 9.90 42.55
C TYR A 924 12.27 11.36 42.97
N ASP A 925 11.60 11.58 44.11
CA ASP A 925 11.28 12.87 44.75
C ASP A 925 10.29 13.75 43.96
N GLY A 926 9.38 13.10 43.24
CA GLY A 926 8.36 13.77 42.43
C GLY A 926 7.35 14.57 43.27
N VAL A 927 7.02 14.13 44.49
CA VAL A 927 6.10 14.89 45.36
C VAL A 927 6.67 16.25 45.75
N SER A 928 8.00 16.40 45.82
CA SER A 928 8.66 17.65 46.16
C SER A 928 8.68 18.66 44.99
N GLU A 929 8.41 18.22 43.76
CA GLU A 929 8.39 19.09 42.58
C GLU A 929 7.20 20.06 42.61
N ARG A 930 7.47 21.36 42.64
CA ARG A 930 6.44 22.42 42.70
C ARG A 930 6.05 23.00 41.33
N GLY A 931 6.50 22.39 40.23
CA GLY A 931 6.14 22.78 38.88
C GLY A 931 4.67 22.50 38.54
N PRO A 932 4.09 23.16 37.51
CA PRO A 932 2.73 22.91 37.06
C PRO A 932 2.54 21.51 36.44
N VAL A 933 3.64 20.89 35.99
CA VAL A 933 3.71 19.55 35.42
C VAL A 933 4.92 18.85 36.05
N LEU A 934 4.74 17.60 36.46
CA LEU A 934 5.78 16.73 37.01
C LEU A 934 6.80 16.38 35.92
N SER A 935 8.09 16.41 36.25
CA SER A 935 9.22 16.27 35.32
C SER A 935 9.19 14.98 34.48
N VAL A 936 8.67 13.87 35.02
CA VAL A 936 8.53 12.59 34.32
C VAL A 936 7.28 12.50 33.43
N SER A 937 6.38 13.49 33.46
CA SER A 937 5.09 13.38 32.78
C SER A 937 5.24 13.28 31.26
N ALA A 938 6.12 14.05 30.63
CA ALA A 938 6.28 13.99 29.17
C ALA A 938 6.86 12.63 28.71
N PHE A 939 7.78 12.03 29.49
CA PHE A 939 8.21 10.64 29.31
C PHE A 939 7.01 9.68 29.36
N VAL A 940 6.20 9.77 30.42
CA VAL A 940 5.01 8.92 30.60
C VAL A 940 4.01 9.10 29.45
N ASP A 941 3.68 10.34 29.12
CA ASP A 941 2.66 10.69 28.13
C ASP A 941 3.10 10.32 26.70
N ALA A 942 4.41 10.27 26.42
CA ALA A 942 4.94 9.72 25.17
C ALA A 942 4.67 8.21 25.04
N PHE A 943 4.91 7.43 26.10
CA PHE A 943 4.57 5.99 26.10
C PHE A 943 3.06 5.74 26.10
N VAL A 944 2.24 6.58 26.74
CA VAL A 944 0.78 6.53 26.60
C VAL A 944 0.37 6.80 25.14
N ALA A 945 1.03 7.75 24.47
CA ALA A 945 0.75 8.10 23.08
C ALA A 945 1.11 6.99 22.08
N VAL A 946 2.05 6.09 22.40
CA VAL A 946 2.30 4.85 21.62
C VAL A 946 1.03 4.02 21.48
N GLY A 947 0.13 4.07 22.47
CA GLY A 947 -1.17 3.42 22.43
C GLY A 947 -2.03 3.76 21.20
N ARG A 948 -1.85 4.95 20.59
CA ARG A 948 -2.51 5.37 19.34
C ARG A 948 -2.18 4.47 18.15
N PHE A 949 -1.03 3.82 18.22
CA PHE A 949 -0.47 2.99 17.16
C PHE A 949 -0.34 1.53 17.59
N PHE A 950 -0.98 1.15 18.70
CA PHE A 950 -0.80 -0.17 19.32
C PHE A 950 -0.99 -1.30 18.31
N TYR A 951 -2.01 -1.24 17.46
CA TYR A 951 -2.31 -2.29 16.48
C TYR A 951 -1.57 -2.18 15.14
N LEU A 952 -0.74 -1.15 14.93
CA LEU A 952 0.07 -1.09 13.71
C LEU A 952 1.07 -2.25 13.65
N PRO A 953 1.34 -2.82 12.46
CA PRO A 953 2.44 -3.75 12.29
C PRO A 953 3.75 -3.16 12.80
N SER A 954 4.55 -3.92 13.55
CA SER A 954 5.74 -3.39 14.24
C SER A 954 6.77 -2.76 13.30
N THR A 955 6.85 -3.22 12.04
CA THR A 955 7.70 -2.59 11.01
C THR A 955 7.20 -1.20 10.63
N ALA A 956 5.89 -1.00 10.53
CA ALA A 956 5.30 0.30 10.25
C ALA A 956 5.41 1.24 11.46
N PHE A 957 5.20 0.71 12.67
CA PHE A 957 5.36 1.46 13.91
C PHE A 957 6.80 1.96 14.11
N THR A 958 7.79 1.08 14.00
CA THR A 958 9.22 1.45 14.14
C THR A 958 9.66 2.49 13.10
N TRP A 959 9.18 2.38 11.86
CA TRP A 959 9.43 3.40 10.84
C TRP A 959 8.77 4.74 11.18
N LEU A 960 7.52 4.71 11.68
CA LEU A 960 6.80 5.91 12.12
C LEU A 960 7.50 6.57 13.32
N GLU A 961 7.89 5.81 14.33
CA GLU A 961 8.62 6.30 15.49
C GLU A 961 9.94 6.95 15.06
N TRP A 962 10.73 6.28 14.21
CA TRP A 962 11.94 6.85 13.63
C TRP A 962 11.66 8.17 12.87
N ALA A 963 10.59 8.21 12.08
CA ALA A 963 10.22 9.40 11.33
C ALA A 963 9.80 10.54 12.28
N VAL A 964 8.97 10.27 13.29
CA VAL A 964 8.55 11.27 14.28
C VAL A 964 9.77 11.81 15.03
N ALA A 965 10.64 10.93 15.52
CA ALA A 965 11.86 11.34 16.23
C ALA A 965 12.81 12.16 15.34
N ARG A 966 12.88 11.86 14.04
CA ARG A 966 13.78 12.55 13.10
C ARG A 966 13.23 13.88 12.61
N TRP A 967 11.93 13.98 12.38
CA TRP A 967 11.31 15.10 11.67
C TRP A 967 10.45 15.99 12.55
N MET A 968 10.02 15.51 13.73
CA MET A 968 9.17 16.23 14.68
C MET A 968 9.68 16.07 16.12
N PRO A 969 10.93 16.48 16.42
CA PRO A 969 11.45 16.40 17.78
C PRO A 969 10.70 17.36 18.71
N ASP A 970 10.25 16.86 19.87
CA ASP A 970 9.67 17.67 20.94
C ASP A 970 10.71 17.87 22.07
N PRO A 971 11.22 19.10 22.30
CA PRO A 971 12.22 19.35 23.34
C PRO A 971 11.78 18.93 24.74
N THR A 972 10.50 19.15 25.08
CA THR A 972 9.96 18.81 26.42
C THR A 972 10.01 17.31 26.67
N THR A 973 9.57 16.51 25.69
CA THR A 973 9.65 15.05 25.74
C THR A 973 11.10 14.59 25.78
N ASN A 974 11.99 15.16 24.98
CA ASN A 974 13.41 14.81 24.98
C ASN A 974 14.09 15.09 26.33
N ASP A 975 13.82 16.26 26.95
CA ASP A 975 14.37 16.62 28.25
C ASP A 975 13.88 15.67 29.35
N SER A 976 12.58 15.33 29.33
CA SER A 976 11.98 14.36 30.26
C SER A 976 12.57 12.95 30.08
N MET A 977 12.72 12.50 28.84
CA MET A 977 13.39 11.24 28.50
C MET A 977 14.83 11.21 29.03
N MET A 978 15.61 12.27 28.77
CA MET A 978 16.99 12.38 29.27
C MET A 978 17.08 12.37 30.80
N LEU A 979 16.11 12.98 31.48
CA LEU A 979 16.07 13.02 32.94
C LEU A 979 15.80 11.61 33.52
N VAL A 980 14.82 10.89 32.98
CA VAL A 980 14.53 9.51 33.37
C VAL A 980 15.72 8.60 33.05
N ASP A 981 16.34 8.78 31.89
CA ASP A 981 17.53 8.03 31.48
C ASP A 981 18.68 8.24 32.44
N LYS A 982 18.93 9.47 32.87
CA LYS A 982 19.95 9.79 33.86
C LYS A 982 19.66 9.18 35.22
N PHE A 983 18.41 9.25 35.68
CA PHE A 983 17.97 8.62 36.94
C PHE A 983 18.20 7.11 36.91
N VAL A 984 17.69 6.44 35.87
CA VAL A 984 17.80 4.98 35.71
C VAL A 984 19.25 4.55 35.48
N ALA A 985 20.04 5.29 34.70
CA ALA A 985 21.45 4.99 34.49
C ALA A 985 22.26 5.06 35.79
N THR A 986 22.00 6.08 36.62
CA THR A 986 22.63 6.23 37.94
C THR A 986 22.21 5.11 38.89
N LEU A 987 20.91 4.79 38.90
CA LEU A 987 20.36 3.69 39.70
C LEU A 987 21.03 2.35 39.37
N VAL A 988 21.10 1.99 38.08
CA VAL A 988 21.69 0.71 37.64
C VAL A 988 23.19 0.68 37.92
N ALA A 989 23.92 1.77 37.66
CA ALA A 989 25.36 1.85 37.93
C ALA A 989 25.73 1.68 39.41
N ASN A 990 24.86 2.15 40.32
CA ASN A 990 25.07 2.05 41.77
C ASN A 990 24.53 0.74 42.37
N THR A 991 23.84 -0.09 41.58
CA THR A 991 23.23 -1.33 42.06
C THR A 991 24.16 -2.53 41.85
N SER A 992 24.51 -3.22 42.94
CA SER A 992 25.19 -4.52 42.84
C SER A 992 24.21 -5.65 42.48
N ASP A 993 24.71 -6.65 41.75
CA ASP A 993 24.07 -7.96 41.50
C ASP A 993 23.67 -8.75 42.78
N LYS A 994 24.17 -8.37 43.96
CA LYS A 994 23.76 -8.91 45.26
C LYS A 994 22.60 -8.14 45.90
N SER A 995 22.22 -7.00 45.34
CA SER A 995 21.13 -6.20 45.83
C SER A 995 19.79 -6.92 45.66
N MET A 996 18.94 -6.81 46.67
CA MET A 996 17.59 -7.38 46.63
C MET A 996 16.58 -6.49 45.90
N THR A 997 17.02 -5.35 45.35
CA THR A 997 16.21 -4.43 44.53
C THR A 997 15.83 -5.04 43.18
N TYR A 998 14.88 -4.41 42.48
CA TYR A 998 14.48 -4.84 41.15
C TYR A 998 15.65 -4.92 40.15
N PRO A 999 16.47 -3.87 39.95
CA PRO A 999 17.65 -3.95 39.09
C PRO A 999 18.68 -4.99 39.58
N GLY A 1000 18.90 -5.09 40.89
CA GLY A 1000 19.87 -6.05 41.46
C GLY A 1000 19.52 -7.51 41.15
N ARG A 1001 18.24 -7.88 41.25
CA ARG A 1001 17.74 -9.22 40.93
C ARG A 1001 17.83 -9.57 39.45
N LEU A 1002 17.70 -8.59 38.56
CA LEU A 1002 17.87 -8.79 37.12
C LEU A 1002 19.36 -8.93 36.75
N LEU A 1003 20.23 -8.12 37.34
CA LEU A 1003 21.69 -8.24 37.21
C LEU A 1003 22.18 -9.60 37.72
N ALA A 1004 21.64 -10.09 38.84
CA ALA A 1004 22.00 -11.38 39.44
C ALA A 1004 21.81 -12.59 38.52
N VAL A 1005 20.92 -12.48 37.52
CA VAL A 1005 20.67 -13.54 36.53
C VAL A 1005 21.30 -13.26 35.17
N GLY A 1006 22.23 -12.31 35.11
CA GLY A 1006 23.08 -12.07 33.95
C GLY A 1006 22.47 -11.21 32.85
N LEU A 1007 21.43 -10.41 33.13
CA LEU A 1007 20.94 -9.42 32.16
C LEU A 1007 21.96 -8.29 31.98
N SER A 1008 22.04 -7.74 30.76
CA SER A 1008 22.90 -6.59 30.48
C SER A 1008 22.37 -5.32 31.13
N ASP A 1009 23.27 -4.38 31.46
CA ASP A 1009 22.90 -3.06 31.99
C ASP A 1009 21.87 -2.34 31.11
N SER A 1010 22.01 -2.43 29.78
CA SER A 1010 21.07 -1.80 28.84
C SER A 1010 19.66 -2.39 28.95
N GLU A 1011 19.55 -3.70 29.08
CA GLU A 1011 18.27 -4.39 29.25
C GLU A 1011 17.66 -4.08 30.63
N VAL A 1012 18.47 -4.06 31.69
CA VAL A 1012 18.00 -3.70 33.05
C VAL A 1012 17.48 -2.27 33.09
N LYS A 1013 18.16 -1.32 32.42
CA LYS A 1013 17.68 0.06 32.28
C LYS A 1013 16.32 0.11 31.59
N ALA A 1014 16.13 -0.60 30.48
CA ALA A 1014 14.85 -0.67 29.79
C ALA A 1014 13.71 -1.23 30.69
N GLN A 1015 13.99 -2.27 31.48
CA GLN A 1015 13.01 -2.82 32.44
C GLN A 1015 12.68 -1.82 33.57
N CYS A 1016 13.65 -1.03 34.03
CA CYS A 1016 13.41 0.04 35.02
C CYS A 1016 12.57 1.19 34.44
N LYS A 1017 12.82 1.61 33.19
CA LYS A 1017 12.01 2.60 32.48
C LYS A 1017 10.55 2.13 32.31
N ASP A 1018 10.34 0.86 31.96
CA ASP A 1018 9.01 0.24 31.87
C ASP A 1018 8.23 0.38 33.18
N LEU A 1019 8.87 0.12 34.33
CA LEU A 1019 8.25 0.27 35.64
C LEU A 1019 7.93 1.72 36.01
N ILE A 1020 8.81 2.67 35.68
CA ILE A 1020 8.56 4.10 35.92
C ILE A 1020 7.34 4.54 35.11
N PHE A 1021 7.26 4.18 33.84
CA PHE A 1021 6.10 4.46 32.99
C PHE A 1021 4.82 3.81 33.57
N ALA A 1022 4.81 2.48 33.67
CA ALA A 1022 3.61 1.71 33.99
C ALA A 1022 3.08 2.01 35.41
N GLY A 1023 3.99 2.22 36.36
CA GLY A 1023 3.67 2.49 37.76
C GLY A 1023 3.18 3.93 38.02
N THR A 1024 3.60 4.89 37.19
CA THR A 1024 3.24 6.32 37.39
C THR A 1024 1.85 6.64 36.83
N ASP A 1025 1.61 6.29 35.56
CA ASP A 1025 0.38 6.69 34.85
C ASP A 1025 -0.87 6.06 35.44
N SER A 1026 -0.86 4.72 35.54
CA SER A 1026 -2.03 3.94 35.91
C SER A 1026 -2.47 4.20 37.35
N THR A 1027 -1.55 4.17 38.33
CA THR A 1027 -1.86 4.50 39.73
C THR A 1027 -2.27 5.95 39.88
N GLY A 1028 -1.58 6.89 39.20
CA GLY A 1028 -1.92 8.31 39.21
C GLY A 1028 -3.35 8.57 38.74
N MET A 1029 -3.74 8.00 37.61
CA MET A 1029 -5.11 8.08 37.06
C MET A 1029 -6.15 7.51 38.03
N ASN A 1030 -5.88 6.32 38.59
CA ASN A 1030 -6.76 5.66 39.55
C ASN A 1030 -7.02 6.53 40.78
N LEU A 1031 -5.96 7.04 41.40
CA LEU A 1031 -6.09 7.83 42.63
C LEU A 1031 -6.72 9.21 42.36
N ALA A 1032 -6.38 9.87 41.25
CA ALA A 1032 -7.00 11.13 40.87
C ALA A 1032 -8.52 10.96 40.65
N THR A 1033 -8.92 9.82 40.06
CA THR A 1033 -10.32 9.45 39.91
C THR A 1033 -11.01 9.25 41.24
N ILE A 1034 -10.37 8.56 42.19
CA ILE A 1034 -10.90 8.36 43.54
C ILE A 1034 -11.09 9.72 44.24
N MET A 1035 -10.05 10.56 44.27
CA MET A 1035 -10.09 11.90 44.89
C MET A 1035 -11.20 12.76 44.29
N ARG A 1036 -11.29 12.79 42.95
CA ARG A 1036 -12.34 13.52 42.24
C ARG A 1036 -13.73 13.03 42.64
N ASN A 1037 -13.96 11.72 42.67
CA ASN A 1037 -15.27 11.17 43.01
C ASN A 1037 -15.64 11.40 44.48
N LEU A 1038 -14.68 11.30 45.41
CA LEU A 1038 -14.92 11.63 46.81
C LEU A 1038 -15.29 13.12 47.00
N ALA A 1039 -14.68 14.03 46.22
CA ALA A 1039 -15.07 15.45 46.20
C ALA A 1039 -16.42 15.70 45.52
N LEU A 1040 -16.82 14.90 44.52
CA LEU A 1040 -18.16 14.97 43.89
C LEU A 1040 -19.28 14.50 44.83
N TYR A 1041 -18.96 13.54 45.69
CA TYR A 1041 -19.92 12.83 46.54
C TYR A 1041 -19.51 12.95 48.01
N PRO A 1042 -19.68 14.13 48.63
CA PRO A 1042 -19.26 14.36 50.02
C PRO A 1042 -19.86 13.34 51.00
N GLU A 1043 -21.06 12.82 50.73
CA GLU A 1043 -21.69 11.79 51.57
C GLU A 1043 -20.88 10.48 51.63
N LYS A 1044 -20.19 10.13 50.53
CA LYS A 1044 -19.32 8.95 50.47
C LYS A 1044 -17.98 9.24 51.14
N TYR A 1045 -17.51 10.48 51.06
CA TYR A 1045 -16.32 10.91 51.77
C TYR A 1045 -16.54 10.95 53.29
N GLU A 1046 -17.68 11.46 53.77
CA GLU A 1046 -18.04 11.39 55.19
C GLU A 1046 -18.09 9.94 55.70
N ARG A 1047 -18.71 9.03 54.95
CA ARG A 1047 -18.71 7.61 55.31
C ARG A 1047 -17.31 6.99 55.37
N LEU A 1048 -16.42 7.40 54.46
CA LEU A 1048 -15.01 7.00 54.50
C LEU A 1048 -14.31 7.52 55.77
N LYS A 1049 -14.54 8.78 56.14
CA LYS A 1049 -14.03 9.37 57.39
C LYS A 1049 -14.56 8.66 58.62
N GLU A 1050 -15.84 8.31 58.65
CA GLU A 1050 -16.47 7.57 59.76
C GLU A 1050 -15.80 6.21 60.00
N GLU A 1051 -15.55 5.43 58.93
CA GLU A 1051 -14.87 4.13 59.05
C GLU A 1051 -13.44 4.27 59.57
N VAL A 1052 -12.66 5.18 58.96
CA VAL A 1052 -11.26 5.39 59.33
C VAL A 1052 -11.14 5.97 60.76
N GLY A 1053 -12.03 6.90 61.14
CA GLY A 1053 -12.08 7.47 62.48
C GLY A 1053 -12.49 6.46 63.56
N SER A 1054 -13.43 5.56 63.24
CA SER A 1054 -13.86 4.47 64.15
C SER A 1054 -12.78 3.39 64.34
N SER A 1055 -11.87 3.23 63.38
CA SER A 1055 -10.70 2.36 63.53
C SER A 1055 -9.63 3.00 64.44
N ALA A 1056 -9.48 4.34 64.40
CA ALA A 1056 -8.49 5.05 65.21
C ALA A 1056 -8.74 4.97 66.73
N THR A 1057 -10.00 4.77 67.16
CA THR A 1057 -10.36 4.57 68.58
C THR A 1057 -9.95 3.20 69.12
N LEU A 1058 -9.56 2.25 68.26
CA LEU A 1058 -9.06 0.92 68.65
C LEU A 1058 -7.53 0.91 68.92
N GLY A 1059 -6.82 2.00 68.66
CA GLY A 1059 -5.37 2.15 68.87
C GLY A 1059 -4.57 2.26 67.56
N ALA A 1060 -3.38 2.88 67.60
CA ALA A 1060 -2.56 3.22 66.43
C ALA A 1060 -2.06 2.01 65.60
N ASP A 1061 -2.10 0.80 66.18
CA ASP A 1061 -1.71 -0.48 65.56
C ASP A 1061 -2.92 -1.39 65.20
N ALA A 1062 -4.16 -0.93 65.38
CA ALA A 1062 -5.28 -1.85 65.58
C ALA A 1062 -5.93 -2.44 64.31
N GLN A 1063 -5.65 -1.94 63.10
CA GLN A 1063 -6.24 -2.52 61.89
C GLN A 1063 -5.37 -2.32 60.64
N GLU A 1064 -4.96 -3.41 60.01
CA GLU A 1064 -4.35 -3.38 58.67
C GLU A 1064 -5.32 -2.67 57.71
N VAL A 1065 -4.84 -1.75 56.85
CA VAL A 1065 -5.70 -0.99 55.91
C VAL A 1065 -6.57 -1.91 55.04
N GLN A 1066 -6.07 -3.13 54.78
CA GLN A 1066 -6.75 -4.18 54.03
C GLN A 1066 -7.99 -4.73 54.74
N ALA A 1067 -8.14 -4.50 56.05
CA ALA A 1067 -9.29 -4.92 56.83
C ALA A 1067 -10.38 -3.84 56.94
N LEU A 1068 -10.22 -2.68 56.30
CA LEU A 1068 -11.22 -1.61 56.23
C LEU A 1068 -12.16 -1.83 55.02
N PRO A 1069 -13.40 -2.31 55.22
CA PRO A 1069 -14.25 -2.75 54.12
C PRO A 1069 -14.68 -1.61 53.19
N TYR A 1070 -14.94 -0.40 53.69
CA TYR A 1070 -15.35 0.73 52.87
C TYR A 1070 -14.17 1.37 52.13
N VAL A 1071 -12.97 1.49 52.73
CA VAL A 1071 -11.74 1.86 52.01
C VAL A 1071 -11.50 0.93 50.82
N ASN A 1072 -11.59 -0.39 51.04
CA ASN A 1072 -11.46 -1.38 49.97
C ASN A 1072 -12.52 -1.21 48.89
N ALA A 1073 -13.75 -0.94 49.29
CA ALA A 1073 -14.87 -0.71 48.38
C ALA A 1073 -14.67 0.55 47.52
N VAL A 1074 -14.15 1.64 48.10
CA VAL A 1074 -13.80 2.89 47.41
C VAL A 1074 -12.69 2.65 46.39
N VAL A 1075 -11.62 1.96 46.78
CA VAL A 1075 -10.51 1.64 45.86
C VAL A 1075 -10.98 0.73 44.72
N LYS A 1076 -11.77 -0.29 45.03
CA LYS A 1076 -12.28 -1.24 44.03
C LYS A 1076 -13.24 -0.57 43.03
N GLU A 1077 -14.11 0.32 43.49
CA GLU A 1077 -14.96 1.11 42.58
C GLU A 1077 -14.15 2.16 41.80
N GLY A 1078 -13.12 2.74 42.41
CA GLY A 1078 -12.19 3.65 41.74
C GLY A 1078 -11.48 2.97 40.57
N LEU A 1079 -10.92 1.78 40.79
CA LEU A 1079 -10.29 0.94 39.77
C LEU A 1079 -11.25 0.53 38.65
N ARG A 1080 -12.55 0.35 38.96
CA ARG A 1080 -13.58 0.01 37.96
C ARG A 1080 -13.87 1.19 37.03
N ILE A 1081 -14.00 2.41 37.58
CA ILE A 1081 -14.47 3.59 36.85
C ILE A 1081 -13.33 4.41 36.23
N SER A 1082 -12.12 4.33 36.78
CA SER A 1082 -10.95 5.07 36.27
C SER A 1082 -10.61 4.67 34.85
N MET A 1083 -10.78 3.38 34.52
CA MET A 1083 -10.41 2.77 33.26
C MET A 1083 -9.01 3.21 32.81
N ALA A 1084 -8.01 3.09 33.70
CA ALA A 1084 -6.62 3.41 33.38
C ALA A 1084 -6.14 2.67 32.11
N ASN A 1085 -6.66 1.46 31.87
CA ASN A 1085 -6.50 0.69 30.64
C ASN A 1085 -7.89 0.21 30.19
N PRO A 1086 -8.60 0.99 29.34
CA PRO A 1086 -9.99 0.68 28.97
C PRO A 1086 -10.09 -0.43 27.91
N THR A 1087 -9.10 -0.54 27.03
CA THR A 1087 -9.14 -1.34 25.81
C THR A 1087 -8.87 -2.83 26.04
N ARG A 1088 -8.99 -3.61 24.97
CA ARG A 1088 -8.85 -5.07 24.99
C ARG A 1088 -7.42 -5.56 25.18
N LEU A 1089 -7.26 -6.75 25.75
CA LEU A 1089 -5.97 -7.42 25.90
C LEU A 1089 -5.81 -8.57 24.88
N PRO A 1090 -5.29 -8.32 23.66
CA PRO A 1090 -5.33 -9.27 22.54
C PRO A 1090 -4.38 -10.46 22.70
N HIS A 1091 -4.88 -11.67 22.49
CA HIS A 1091 -4.12 -12.92 22.50
C HIS A 1091 -4.45 -13.79 21.29
N VAL A 1092 -3.51 -14.62 20.86
CA VAL A 1092 -3.60 -15.44 19.65
C VAL A 1092 -4.16 -16.81 20.00
N VAL A 1093 -5.21 -17.23 19.31
CA VAL A 1093 -5.76 -18.58 19.44
C VAL A 1093 -4.69 -19.60 19.03
N PRO A 1094 -4.36 -20.57 19.91
CA PRO A 1094 -3.28 -21.52 19.67
C PRO A 1094 -3.58 -22.49 18.52
N MET A 1095 -2.55 -23.25 18.12
CA MET A 1095 -2.69 -24.35 17.16
C MET A 1095 -3.78 -25.33 17.62
N GLY A 1096 -4.64 -25.76 16.69
CA GLY A 1096 -5.83 -26.58 16.97
C GLY A 1096 -7.14 -25.77 17.13
N GLY A 1097 -7.06 -24.44 17.12
CA GLY A 1097 -8.23 -23.58 17.26
C GLY A 1097 -8.81 -23.57 18.67
N TRP A 1098 -9.92 -22.87 18.85
CA TRP A 1098 -10.62 -22.79 20.12
C TRP A 1098 -12.13 -22.71 19.89
N THR A 1099 -12.89 -23.61 20.50
CA THR A 1099 -14.35 -23.51 20.53
C THR A 1099 -14.77 -22.84 21.82
N PHE A 1100 -15.46 -21.72 21.72
CA PHE A 1100 -16.09 -21.04 22.84
C PHE A 1100 -17.60 -21.03 22.66
N LYS A 1101 -18.31 -21.65 23.61
CA LYS A 1101 -19.75 -21.94 23.50
C LYS A 1101 -20.05 -22.66 22.17
N SER A 1102 -20.84 -22.05 21.29
CA SER A 1102 -21.19 -22.61 19.98
C SER A 1102 -20.34 -22.07 18.82
N THR A 1103 -19.33 -21.25 19.09
CA THR A 1103 -18.52 -20.57 18.08
C THR A 1103 -17.10 -21.14 18.03
N TYR A 1104 -16.64 -21.52 16.84
CA TYR A 1104 -15.27 -21.96 16.61
C TYR A 1104 -14.38 -20.82 16.11
N PHE A 1105 -13.24 -20.63 16.77
CA PHE A 1105 -12.20 -19.68 16.42
C PHE A 1105 -11.00 -20.44 15.84
N PRO A 1106 -10.61 -20.19 14.57
CA PRO A 1106 -9.47 -20.88 13.99
C PRO A 1106 -8.15 -20.43 14.63
N ALA A 1107 -7.16 -21.33 14.58
CA ALA A 1107 -5.80 -21.02 15.00
C ALA A 1107 -5.26 -19.77 14.29
N GLY A 1108 -4.54 -18.91 15.01
CA GLY A 1108 -4.03 -17.65 14.50
C GLY A 1108 -5.02 -16.47 14.55
N SER A 1109 -6.30 -16.71 14.87
CA SER A 1109 -7.23 -15.63 15.22
C SER A 1109 -6.74 -14.88 16.46
N VAL A 1110 -6.98 -13.57 16.54
CA VAL A 1110 -6.74 -12.78 17.75
C VAL A 1110 -8.05 -12.59 18.49
N VAL A 1111 -8.07 -12.91 19.78
CA VAL A 1111 -9.22 -12.74 20.68
C VAL A 1111 -8.81 -11.92 21.90
N GLY A 1112 -9.72 -11.12 22.44
CA GLY A 1112 -9.46 -10.31 23.63
C GLY A 1112 -10.73 -9.98 24.38
N CYS A 1113 -10.56 -9.52 25.62
CA CYS A 1113 -11.59 -8.93 26.46
C CYS A 1113 -11.06 -7.57 26.93
N SER A 1114 -11.94 -6.58 27.05
CA SER A 1114 -11.59 -5.26 27.57
C SER A 1114 -12.16 -5.04 28.97
N ALA A 1115 -11.49 -4.19 29.76
CA ALA A 1115 -12.02 -3.79 31.06
C ALA A 1115 -13.31 -2.97 30.90
N TYR A 1116 -13.38 -2.13 29.86
CA TYR A 1116 -14.55 -1.31 29.55
C TYR A 1116 -15.81 -2.16 29.38
N GLU A 1117 -15.76 -3.18 28.51
CA GLU A 1117 -16.91 -4.06 28.24
C GLU A 1117 -17.37 -4.80 29.49
N LEU A 1118 -16.43 -5.31 30.28
CA LEU A 1118 -16.75 -6.13 31.45
C LEU A 1118 -17.26 -5.29 32.63
N HIS A 1119 -16.69 -4.11 32.86
CA HIS A 1119 -16.97 -3.28 34.04
C HIS A 1119 -18.18 -2.37 33.87
N PHE A 1120 -18.55 -2.04 32.62
CA PHE A 1120 -19.70 -1.18 32.30
C PHE A 1120 -20.92 -1.97 31.81
N ASN A 1121 -20.87 -3.29 31.86
CA ASN A 1121 -22.03 -4.14 31.59
C ASN A 1121 -23.14 -3.88 32.61
N SER A 1122 -24.21 -3.23 32.17
CA SER A 1122 -25.35 -2.81 33.01
C SER A 1122 -26.13 -3.98 33.62
N ASN A 1123 -26.04 -5.18 33.03
CA ASN A 1123 -26.65 -6.41 33.57
C ASN A 1123 -25.89 -6.94 34.79
N ILE A 1124 -24.59 -6.64 34.89
CA ILE A 1124 -23.72 -7.10 35.99
C ILE A 1124 -23.52 -6.00 37.03
N PHE A 1125 -23.35 -4.75 36.57
CA PHE A 1125 -23.14 -3.57 37.40
C PHE A 1125 -24.30 -2.58 37.19
N PRO A 1126 -25.35 -2.62 38.04
CA PRO A 1126 -26.42 -1.63 37.99
C PRO A 1126 -25.87 -0.22 38.18
N GLU A 1127 -26.36 0.72 37.34
CA GLU A 1127 -25.82 2.08 37.22
C GLU A 1127 -24.29 2.08 37.02
N PRO A 1128 -23.79 1.50 35.92
CA PRO A 1128 -22.36 1.23 35.76
C PRO A 1128 -21.51 2.51 35.70
N CYS A 1129 -22.08 3.64 35.30
CA CYS A 1129 -21.36 4.92 35.25
C CYS A 1129 -21.32 5.67 36.59
N SER A 1130 -22.09 5.23 37.59
CA SER A 1130 -22.15 5.88 38.91
C SER A 1130 -21.08 5.35 39.84
N PHE A 1131 -20.33 6.24 40.49
CA PHE A 1131 -19.38 5.87 41.55
C PHE A 1131 -20.13 5.40 42.80
N ARG A 1132 -20.23 4.08 43.00
CA ARG A 1132 -20.98 3.46 44.11
C ARG A 1132 -20.13 2.41 44.83
N PRO A 1133 -19.22 2.82 45.74
CA PRO A 1133 -18.43 1.88 46.55
C PRO A 1133 -19.26 0.79 47.22
N GLU A 1134 -20.48 1.11 47.64
CA GLU A 1134 -21.39 0.22 48.39
C GLU A 1134 -21.61 -1.14 47.72
N ARG A 1135 -21.51 -1.21 46.38
CA ARG A 1135 -21.68 -2.46 45.64
C ARG A 1135 -20.62 -3.52 45.98
N TRP A 1136 -19.48 -3.10 46.53
CA TRP A 1136 -18.36 -3.97 46.89
C TRP A 1136 -18.36 -4.42 48.34
N LEU A 1137 -19.31 -3.95 49.16
CA LEU A 1137 -19.46 -4.43 50.54
C LEU A 1137 -20.08 -5.84 50.57
N ASN A 1138 -21.00 -6.11 49.65
CA ASN A 1138 -21.63 -7.43 49.46
C ASN A 1138 -21.70 -7.75 47.96
N PRO A 1139 -20.56 -8.03 47.30
CA PRO A 1139 -20.52 -8.23 45.85
C PRO A 1139 -21.17 -9.55 45.45
N THR A 1140 -21.86 -9.57 44.32
CA THR A 1140 -22.38 -10.82 43.74
C THR A 1140 -21.25 -11.66 43.14
N GLU A 1141 -21.51 -12.95 42.94
CA GLU A 1141 -20.56 -13.85 42.24
C GLU A 1141 -20.29 -13.36 40.81
N ALA A 1142 -21.34 -12.90 40.11
CA ALA A 1142 -21.22 -12.34 38.77
C ALA A 1142 -20.31 -11.11 38.71
N MET A 1143 -20.43 -10.16 39.67
CA MET A 1143 -19.54 -9.00 39.75
C MET A 1143 -18.08 -9.42 39.98
N SER A 1144 -17.86 -10.47 40.77
CA SER A 1144 -16.51 -10.98 41.04
C SER A 1144 -15.91 -11.65 39.80
N LYS A 1145 -16.71 -12.35 39.01
CA LYS A 1145 -16.31 -12.98 37.74
C LYS A 1145 -15.95 -11.96 36.66
N TYR A 1146 -16.68 -10.84 36.59
CA TYR A 1146 -16.44 -9.75 35.63
C TYR A 1146 -15.37 -8.75 36.09
N TRP A 1147 -14.77 -8.96 37.26
CA TRP A 1147 -13.67 -8.12 37.75
C TRP A 1147 -12.38 -8.35 36.94
N PHE A 1148 -11.97 -7.34 36.18
CA PHE A 1148 -10.86 -7.42 35.22
C PHE A 1148 -9.89 -6.23 35.25
N ALA A 1149 -9.86 -5.45 36.34
CA ALA A 1149 -9.05 -4.21 36.43
C ALA A 1149 -7.53 -4.43 36.28
N PHE A 1150 -7.04 -5.64 36.56
CA PHE A 1150 -5.61 -5.99 36.49
C PHE A 1150 -5.32 -7.08 35.44
N GLY A 1151 -6.27 -7.36 34.55
CA GLY A 1151 -6.24 -8.55 33.69
C GLY A 1151 -6.35 -9.85 34.48
N ALA A 1152 -5.99 -10.99 33.86
CA ALA A 1152 -6.09 -12.31 34.50
C ALA A 1152 -4.90 -13.23 34.16
N GLY A 1153 -4.73 -14.27 34.97
CA GLY A 1153 -3.78 -15.36 34.73
C GLY A 1153 -2.30 -15.00 34.90
N SER A 1154 -1.43 -15.74 34.20
CA SER A 1154 0.04 -15.65 34.34
C SER A 1154 0.64 -14.34 33.83
N ARG A 1155 -0.10 -13.66 32.94
CA ARG A 1155 0.25 -12.38 32.32
C ARG A 1155 -0.54 -11.20 32.91
N ALA A 1156 -1.31 -11.40 33.99
CA ALA A 1156 -1.94 -10.31 34.73
C ALA A 1156 -0.92 -9.30 35.25
N CYS A 1157 -1.39 -8.10 35.62
CA CYS A 1157 -0.55 -7.05 36.19
C CYS A 1157 0.31 -7.59 37.35
N ILE A 1158 1.63 -7.56 37.15
CA ILE A 1158 2.60 -8.06 38.14
C ILE A 1158 2.58 -7.22 39.43
N ALA A 1159 2.27 -5.92 39.30
CA ALA A 1159 2.26 -4.96 40.38
C ALA A 1159 0.90 -4.80 41.08
N ARG A 1160 -0.09 -5.67 40.81
CA ARG A 1160 -1.47 -5.53 41.34
C ARG A 1160 -1.56 -5.31 42.85
N ASN A 1161 -0.70 -5.99 43.63
CA ASN A 1161 -0.68 -5.86 45.08
C ASN A 1161 -0.07 -4.52 45.52
N LEU A 1162 0.97 -4.04 44.81
CA LEU A 1162 1.62 -2.76 45.09
C LEU A 1162 0.63 -1.62 44.80
N ALA A 1163 0.06 -1.59 43.60
CA ALA A 1163 -0.92 -0.58 43.21
C ALA A 1163 -2.15 -0.57 44.13
N THR A 1164 -2.67 -1.75 44.50
CA THR A 1164 -3.82 -1.84 45.43
C THR A 1164 -3.45 -1.28 46.81
N LEU A 1165 -2.27 -1.61 47.34
CA LEU A 1165 -1.81 -1.09 48.63
C LEU A 1165 -1.60 0.43 48.58
N GLU A 1166 -0.96 0.95 47.54
CA GLU A 1166 -0.77 2.40 47.34
C GLU A 1166 -2.11 3.15 47.35
N LEU A 1167 -3.09 2.64 46.60
CA LEU A 1167 -4.44 3.23 46.54
C LEU A 1167 -5.16 3.13 47.89
N GLN A 1168 -5.04 2.00 48.60
CA GLN A 1168 -5.62 1.80 49.93
C GLN A 1168 -5.04 2.76 50.95
N LEU A 1169 -3.71 2.86 51.02
CA LEU A 1169 -3.00 3.76 51.93
C LEU A 1169 -3.34 5.22 51.65
N ALA A 1170 -3.35 5.63 50.38
CA ALA A 1170 -3.73 6.98 50.00
C ALA A 1170 -5.19 7.30 50.34
N THR A 1171 -6.11 6.39 50.03
CA THR A 1171 -7.54 6.57 50.31
C THR A 1171 -7.81 6.65 51.82
N GLU A 1172 -7.20 5.76 52.60
CA GLU A 1172 -7.29 5.77 54.06
C GLU A 1172 -6.72 7.07 54.63
N ARG A 1173 -5.55 7.51 54.17
CA ARG A 1173 -4.91 8.74 54.64
C ARG A 1173 -5.71 10.00 54.30
N LEU A 1174 -6.34 10.04 53.12
CA LEU A 1174 -7.27 11.11 52.73
C LEU A 1174 -8.45 11.19 53.69
N GLY A 1175 -9.09 10.05 54.00
CA GLY A 1175 -10.17 9.99 54.99
C GLY A 1175 -9.71 10.42 56.38
N ARG A 1176 -8.53 9.96 56.82
CA ARG A 1176 -7.98 10.32 58.15
C ARG A 1176 -7.66 11.80 58.29
N SER A 1177 -7.12 12.42 57.24
CA SER A 1177 -6.73 13.85 57.29
C SER A 1177 -7.91 14.80 57.19
N GLY A 1178 -9.02 14.38 56.58
CA GLY A 1178 -10.10 15.31 56.25
C GLY A 1178 -9.72 16.31 55.14
N VAL A 1179 -8.60 16.12 54.43
CA VAL A 1179 -8.05 17.14 53.51
C VAL A 1179 -8.97 17.50 52.33
N LEU A 1180 -9.90 16.61 51.94
CA LEU A 1180 -10.90 16.91 50.91
C LEU A 1180 -12.15 17.65 51.45
N ASP A 1181 -12.19 18.03 52.72
CA ASP A 1181 -13.32 18.76 53.31
C ASP A 1181 -13.49 20.12 52.61
N GLY A 1182 -14.70 20.38 52.10
CA GLY A 1182 -15.01 21.59 51.34
C GLY A 1182 -14.41 21.64 49.93
N ALA A 1183 -13.72 20.59 49.47
CA ALA A 1183 -13.22 20.49 48.10
C ALA A 1183 -14.39 20.44 47.11
N LYS A 1184 -14.22 21.09 45.97
CA LYS A 1184 -15.15 21.07 44.84
C LYS A 1184 -14.40 20.78 43.57
N VAL A 1185 -15.02 20.01 42.67
CA VAL A 1185 -14.49 19.86 41.32
C VAL A 1185 -14.66 21.14 40.51
N VAL A 1186 -13.62 21.47 39.77
CA VAL A 1186 -13.66 22.55 38.78
C VAL A 1186 -14.31 22.05 37.50
N GLN A 1187 -13.88 20.88 37.00
CA GLN A 1187 -14.44 20.26 35.80
C GLN A 1187 -15.62 19.33 36.14
N ARG A 1188 -16.81 19.68 35.66
CA ARG A 1188 -18.01 18.82 35.75
C ARG A 1188 -17.83 17.51 34.97
N GLU A 1189 -17.22 17.58 33.79
CA GLU A 1189 -16.89 16.43 32.95
C GLU A 1189 -15.38 16.39 32.70
N VAL A 1190 -14.80 15.19 32.71
CA VAL A 1190 -13.38 14.96 32.39
C VAL A 1190 -13.36 14.08 31.16
N GLU A 1191 -12.82 14.59 30.06
CA GLU A 1191 -12.66 13.85 28.82
C GLU A 1191 -11.38 13.03 28.83
N ILE A 1192 -11.45 11.81 28.30
CA ILE A 1192 -10.30 10.94 28.11
C ILE A 1192 -10.18 10.48 26.65
N TYR A 1193 -8.95 10.22 26.23
CA TYR A 1193 -8.65 9.36 25.08
C TYR A 1193 -8.57 7.91 25.56
N GLU A 1194 -9.27 7.01 24.88
CA GLU A 1194 -9.34 5.57 25.16
C GLU A 1194 -8.26 4.79 24.41
N TRP A 1195 -7.00 5.20 24.50
CA TRP A 1195 -5.90 4.37 23.97
C TRP A 1195 -5.63 3.18 24.88
N PHE A 1196 -4.55 2.43 24.60
CA PHE A 1196 -4.12 1.31 25.46
C PHE A 1196 -4.06 1.69 26.95
N ASN A 1197 -3.46 2.84 27.24
CA ASN A 1197 -3.61 3.58 28.49
C ASN A 1197 -4.51 4.79 28.23
N SER A 1198 -5.46 5.06 29.12
CA SER A 1198 -6.32 6.24 28.97
C SER A 1198 -5.54 7.52 29.28
N LYS A 1199 -5.81 8.57 28.49
CA LYS A 1199 -5.19 9.89 28.69
C LYS A 1199 -6.24 10.96 28.93
N VAL A 1200 -6.15 11.69 30.04
CA VAL A 1200 -7.02 12.86 30.30
C VAL A 1200 -6.67 13.97 29.33
N LYS A 1201 -7.69 14.47 28.60
CA LYS A 1201 -7.50 15.62 27.71
C LYS A 1201 -7.14 16.85 28.52
N GLY A 1202 -6.08 17.53 28.10
CA GLY A 1202 -5.53 18.69 28.80
C GLY A 1202 -4.79 18.35 30.10
N GLU A 1203 -4.60 17.06 30.43
CA GLU A 1203 -3.73 16.57 31.53
C GLU A 1203 -4.03 17.15 32.92
N ARG A 1204 -5.31 17.53 33.15
CA ARG A 1204 -5.73 18.18 34.40
C ARG A 1204 -7.03 17.60 34.93
N ILE A 1205 -7.00 17.30 36.23
CA ILE A 1205 -8.20 17.09 37.04
C ILE A 1205 -8.06 18.05 38.22
N ASP A 1206 -8.85 19.12 38.23
CA ASP A 1206 -8.67 20.20 39.20
C ASP A 1206 -9.71 20.16 40.32
N LEU A 1207 -9.24 20.26 41.56
CA LEU A 1207 -10.04 20.50 42.76
C LEU A 1207 -9.78 21.90 43.31
N VAL A 1208 -10.80 22.52 43.93
CA VAL A 1208 -10.69 23.83 44.59
C VAL A 1208 -11.40 23.83 45.93
N TRP A 1209 -10.83 24.49 46.94
CA TRP A 1209 -11.36 24.61 48.30
C TRP A 1209 -11.92 26.01 48.53
N LYS A 1210 -13.01 26.11 49.30
CA LYS A 1210 -13.68 27.40 49.60
C LYS A 1210 -13.06 28.13 50.79
#